data_AF-K1RBX7-F1
#
_entry.id   AF-K1RBX7-F1
#
_cell.length_a   1.000
_cell.length_b   1.000
_cell.length_c   1.000
_cell.angle_alpha   90.00
_cell.angle_beta   90.00
_cell.angle_gamma   90.00
#
_symmetry.space_group_name_H-M   'P 1'
#
loop_
_entity.id
_entity.type
_entity.pdbx_description
1 polymer ?
#
loop_
_entity_poly.entity_id
_entity_poly.type
_entity_poly.pdbx_seq_one_letter_code
_entity_poly.pdbx_strand_id
1 'polypeptide(L)'
;MRLLIAVCVMWIGFATSNADSSQRLQKMEQIMKDLTKQLVTQQFYVEERIRSDGDSGIKQVRRISTGTDTYNSETTSAVHSHPNYKDVIGFGEVNVVLNGVEFRTRHNDYSLVMPSHHANAYHVTEKIPYPQVPPSVLAKSTVPEQIAEMKEYFRAFRLQNYTIRNYGNFFKPVLCYLEGNWEWNTNHLHEPFHSETHHLDAESYDALVDKVRLNSYTGMSDQHQNVAYLPKKIMDIDENGNPRYAQWNYRILCNPLNHVDLKVFKPIDDIAFRMSRKYNMSTYTRTDEARFTVAAEPHRATFNQREGYGMFEDKAYARGVLDNLMHQVPGANNYRGGQQDTEFNETALYADLGHERRENTARYHREYRLHHGMQFNQRGFSDNNLWVAQTHQNRVASITLRSCKTVGTLKTNCTSTTEKFTYAIPLEIIYLNPLHSWNPYKLEMKNETMVTENGRTGDAHNAHLAYNGISPSQFYQTPSEFFGNTAGQEVGVLDPSGSIHRVMASGIQTILPNIPGVGVVRQRWPIYPLHREGDSVGKEADALLEMMNHMSSMSTLYQAPTVQGKHDTVKPDLQFRLNPSQTDPPGPHDHEFFVSASDWEDLINKNVMVRVQTSPSEGSQEESHSHYLELALDRHTHEPVINKCDEQNHHCWDGHREFEEVTYPLF
;
A
#
# COMPACT_ATOMS: atom_id res chain seq x y z
N MET A 1 11.97 22.68 83.62
CA MET A 1 10.57 22.71 83.13
C MET A 1 10.39 23.49 81.84
N ARG A 2 10.84 24.76 81.72
CA ARG A 2 10.69 25.56 80.47
C ARG A 2 11.44 25.00 79.25
N LEU A 3 12.61 24.37 79.43
CA LEU A 3 13.37 23.74 78.33
C LEU A 3 12.68 22.50 77.75
N LEU A 4 12.02 21.71 78.60
CA LEU A 4 11.29 20.49 78.18
C LEU A 4 10.04 20.83 77.37
N ILE A 5 9.34 21.91 77.74
CA ILE A 5 8.17 22.39 77.00
C ILE A 5 8.58 22.93 75.62
N ALA A 6 9.71 23.66 75.53
CA ALA A 6 10.21 24.15 74.25
C ALA A 6 10.63 23.01 73.28
N VAL A 7 11.27 21.96 73.80
CA VAL A 7 11.65 20.78 72.99
C VAL A 7 10.42 19.98 72.55
N CYS A 8 9.43 19.78 73.42
CA CYS A 8 8.17 19.13 73.03
C CYS A 8 7.38 19.93 71.99
N VAL A 9 7.32 21.27 72.10
CA VAL A 9 6.61 22.12 71.13
C VAL A 9 7.32 22.13 69.77
N MET A 10 8.66 22.12 69.74
CA MET A 10 9.43 21.98 68.49
C MET A 10 9.27 20.58 67.87
N TRP A 11 9.25 19.51 68.67
CA TRP A 11 9.01 18.15 68.19
C TRP A 11 7.59 17.96 67.66
N ILE A 12 6.58 18.52 68.33
CA ILE A 12 5.19 18.49 67.87
C ILE A 12 5.05 19.31 66.59
N GLY A 13 5.67 20.49 66.49
CA GLY A 13 5.66 21.32 65.28
C GLY A 13 6.37 20.69 64.08
N PHE A 14 7.46 19.95 64.29
CA PHE A 14 8.13 19.16 63.25
C PHE A 14 7.33 17.91 62.85
N ALA A 15 6.69 17.23 63.81
CA ALA A 15 5.88 16.05 63.54
C ALA A 15 4.58 16.40 62.80
N THR A 16 3.93 17.52 63.13
CA THR A 16 2.70 17.97 62.45
C THR A 16 2.96 18.54 61.06
N SER A 17 4.07 19.27 60.85
CA SER A 17 4.45 19.76 59.51
C SER A 17 4.87 18.64 58.57
N ASN A 18 5.56 17.61 59.07
CA ASN A 18 5.89 16.41 58.30
C ASN A 18 4.65 15.55 58.00
N ALA A 19 3.70 15.44 58.93
CA ALA A 19 2.45 14.72 58.71
C ALA A 19 1.57 15.42 57.65
N ASP A 20 1.46 16.75 57.68
CA ASP A 20 0.73 17.55 56.69
C ASP A 20 1.40 17.49 55.29
N SER A 21 2.73 17.55 55.25
CA SER A 21 3.50 17.38 54.01
C SER A 21 3.34 15.97 53.42
N SER A 22 3.34 14.94 54.26
CA SER A 22 3.11 13.55 53.83
C SER A 22 1.68 13.34 53.31
N GLN A 23 0.67 13.92 53.95
CA GLN A 23 -0.71 13.84 53.47
C GLN A 23 -0.91 14.59 52.15
N ARG A 24 -0.25 15.75 51.99
CA ARG A 24 -0.29 16.51 50.74
C ARG A 24 0.40 15.78 49.59
N LEU A 25 1.54 15.13 49.85
CA LEU A 25 2.22 14.27 48.87
C LEU A 25 1.34 13.09 48.45
N GLN A 26 0.74 12.37 49.40
CA GLN A 26 -0.20 11.27 49.10
C GLN A 26 -1.41 11.76 48.28
N LYS A 27 -1.95 12.94 48.59
CA LYS A 27 -3.04 13.53 47.81
C LYS A 27 -2.60 13.89 46.40
N MET A 28 -1.39 14.43 46.22
CA MET A 28 -0.82 14.72 44.90
C MET A 28 -0.59 13.44 44.09
N GLU A 29 -0.04 12.39 44.70
CA GLU A 29 0.12 11.07 44.07
C GLU A 29 -1.22 10.49 43.62
N GLN A 30 -2.26 10.61 44.45
CA GLN A 30 -3.60 10.15 44.11
C GLN A 30 -4.19 10.95 42.92
N ILE A 31 -4.07 12.28 42.94
CA ILE A 31 -4.52 13.13 41.82
C ILE A 31 -3.77 12.76 40.53
N MET A 32 -2.46 12.55 40.60
CA MET A 32 -1.67 12.13 39.43
C MET A 32 -2.09 10.76 38.90
N LYS A 33 -2.38 9.79 39.78
CA LYS A 33 -2.93 8.47 39.40
C LYS A 33 -4.29 8.61 38.71
N ASP A 34 -5.18 9.43 39.24
CA ASP A 34 -6.52 9.63 38.68
C ASP A 34 -6.46 10.37 37.32
N LEU A 35 -5.59 11.37 37.19
CA LEU A 35 -5.31 12.03 35.90
C LEU A 35 -4.72 11.05 34.88
N THR A 36 -3.79 10.19 35.29
CA THR A 36 -3.18 9.18 34.41
C THR A 36 -4.23 8.19 33.89
N LYS A 37 -5.12 7.70 34.76
CA LYS A 37 -6.24 6.85 34.36
C LYS A 37 -7.17 7.58 33.40
N GLN A 38 -7.50 8.84 33.68
CA GLN A 38 -8.32 9.65 32.80
C GLN A 38 -7.70 9.81 31.40
N LEU A 39 -6.38 9.98 31.30
CA LEU A 39 -5.67 10.03 30.02
C LEU A 39 -5.75 8.69 29.26
N VAL A 40 -5.60 7.56 29.94
CA VAL A 40 -5.81 6.22 29.33
C VAL A 40 -7.23 6.10 28.78
N THR A 41 -8.23 6.49 29.57
CA THR A 41 -9.64 6.44 29.15
C THR A 41 -9.93 7.39 27.99
N GLN A 42 -9.35 8.58 27.97
CA GLN A 42 -9.51 9.53 26.85
C GLN A 42 -8.88 8.99 25.57
N GLN A 43 -7.68 8.42 25.64
CA GLN A 43 -7.05 7.79 24.48
C GLN A 43 -7.87 6.62 23.96
N PHE A 44 -8.36 5.76 24.85
CA PHE A 44 -9.23 4.65 24.47
C PHE A 44 -10.54 5.13 23.85
N TYR A 45 -11.15 6.19 24.37
CA TYR A 45 -12.34 6.81 23.78
C TYR A 45 -12.10 7.30 22.35
N VAL A 46 -10.94 7.91 22.07
CA VAL A 46 -10.58 8.31 20.70
C VAL A 46 -10.46 7.09 19.79
N GLU A 47 -9.80 6.03 20.24
CA GLU A 47 -9.69 4.79 19.47
C GLU A 47 -11.06 4.14 19.21
N GLU A 48 -11.93 4.07 20.21
CA GLU A 48 -13.29 3.54 20.06
C GLU A 48 -14.14 4.39 19.13
N ARG A 49 -14.01 5.72 19.19
CA ARG A 49 -14.67 6.61 18.25
C ARG A 49 -14.23 6.31 16.81
N ILE A 50 -12.93 6.14 16.58
CA ILE A 50 -12.41 5.81 15.24
C ILE A 50 -12.94 4.44 14.78
N ARG A 51 -13.00 3.43 15.68
CA ARG A 51 -13.63 2.12 15.38
C ARG A 51 -15.11 2.25 15.01
N SER A 52 -15.80 3.23 15.58
CA SER A 52 -17.22 3.49 15.27
C SER A 52 -17.43 4.34 14.01
N ASP A 53 -16.44 5.14 13.63
CA ASP A 53 -16.51 6.04 12.48
C ASP A 53 -16.27 5.28 11.14
N GLY A 54 -15.68 4.09 11.16
CA GLY A 54 -15.47 3.27 9.96
C GLY A 54 -14.58 2.04 10.18
N ASP A 55 -14.44 1.22 9.13
CA ASP A 55 -13.67 -0.04 9.14
C ASP A 55 -12.15 0.24 9.00
N SER A 56 -11.29 -0.74 9.27
CA SER A 56 -9.85 -0.59 9.01
C SER A 56 -9.57 -0.41 7.52
N GLY A 57 -8.59 0.41 7.16
CA GLY A 57 -8.25 0.66 5.77
C GLY A 57 -7.45 1.93 5.55
N ILE A 58 -7.20 2.22 4.27
CA ILE A 58 -6.57 3.47 3.84
C ILE A 58 -7.60 4.58 3.94
N LYS A 59 -7.23 5.67 4.61
CA LYS A 59 -8.10 6.82 4.82
C LYS A 59 -7.87 7.87 3.73
N GLN A 60 -6.60 8.20 3.49
CA GLN A 60 -6.17 9.27 2.58
C GLN A 60 -4.73 8.99 2.11
N VAL A 61 -4.37 9.57 0.96
CA VAL A 61 -3.00 9.60 0.45
C VAL A 61 -2.48 11.05 0.45
N ARG A 62 -1.18 11.22 0.23
CA ARG A 62 -0.57 12.55 0.08
C ARG A 62 -1.23 13.31 -1.08
N ARG A 63 -1.54 14.58 -0.84
CA ARG A 63 -2.13 15.45 -1.87
C ARG A 63 -1.05 16.05 -2.75
N ILE A 64 -1.13 15.83 -4.06
CA ILE A 64 -0.24 16.41 -5.07
C ILE A 64 -0.98 17.48 -5.88
N SER A 65 -2.22 17.21 -6.28
CA SER A 65 -3.08 18.15 -7.03
C SER A 65 -4.28 18.69 -6.21
N THR A 66 -4.85 19.81 -6.67
CA THR A 66 -6.00 20.48 -6.05
C THR A 66 -7.01 20.93 -7.10
N GLY A 67 -8.27 21.06 -6.66
CA GLY A 67 -9.33 21.76 -7.39
C GLY A 67 -10.34 22.36 -6.43
N THR A 68 -11.27 23.15 -6.97
CA THR A 68 -12.35 23.79 -6.19
C THR A 68 -13.45 22.80 -5.79
N ASP A 69 -13.67 21.77 -6.60
CA ASP A 69 -14.58 20.68 -6.28
C ASP A 69 -13.88 19.63 -5.42
N THR A 70 -14.63 19.02 -4.51
CA THR A 70 -14.10 18.01 -3.58
C THR A 70 -13.56 16.77 -4.28
N TYR A 71 -14.12 16.40 -5.44
CA TYR A 71 -13.65 15.28 -6.25
C TYR A 71 -12.41 15.60 -7.10
N ASN A 72 -12.01 16.87 -7.23
CA ASN A 72 -10.76 17.27 -7.90
C ASN A 72 -9.55 17.24 -6.92
N SER A 73 -9.62 16.38 -5.92
CA SER A 73 -8.52 16.10 -5.00
C SER A 73 -8.05 14.66 -5.20
N GLU A 74 -6.80 14.38 -4.81
CA GLU A 74 -6.20 13.06 -5.00
C GLU A 74 -7.08 11.92 -4.47
N THR A 75 -6.99 10.78 -5.16
CA THR A 75 -7.74 9.57 -4.83
C THR A 75 -7.18 8.89 -3.60
N THR A 76 -7.65 7.67 -3.32
CA THR A 76 -7.09 6.83 -2.26
C THR A 76 -6.02 5.86 -2.77
N SER A 77 -5.53 6.02 -4.01
CA SER A 77 -4.41 5.24 -4.54
C SER A 77 -3.07 5.92 -4.33
N ALA A 78 -2.13 5.14 -3.80
CA ALA A 78 -0.73 5.49 -3.61
C ALA A 78 0.19 4.51 -4.36
N VAL A 79 -0.34 3.71 -5.27
CA VAL A 79 0.42 2.69 -6.00
C VAL A 79 1.11 3.34 -7.20
N HIS A 80 2.43 3.21 -7.28
CA HIS A 80 3.24 3.61 -8.44
C HIS A 80 4.34 2.55 -8.71
N SER A 81 5.04 2.63 -9.84
CA SER A 81 5.93 1.58 -10.31
C SER A 81 7.41 1.94 -10.10
N HIS A 82 8.23 0.93 -9.79
CA HIS A 82 9.70 1.05 -9.72
C HIS A 82 10.35 0.03 -10.65
N PRO A 83 10.13 0.16 -11.99
CA PRO A 83 10.47 -0.91 -12.92
C PRO A 83 12.00 -1.09 -13.08
N ASN A 84 12.79 -0.06 -12.79
CA ASN A 84 14.26 -0.11 -12.79
C ASN A 84 14.87 -0.71 -11.53
N TYR A 85 14.09 -0.89 -10.46
CA TYR A 85 14.58 -1.53 -9.25
C TYR A 85 14.20 -3.02 -9.26
N LYS A 86 15.11 -3.86 -8.77
CA LYS A 86 14.86 -5.30 -8.69
C LYS A 86 13.71 -5.59 -7.72
N ASP A 87 13.92 -5.36 -6.44
CA ASP A 87 13.02 -5.86 -5.39
C ASP A 87 12.09 -4.77 -4.79
N VAL A 88 12.02 -3.58 -5.38
CA VAL A 88 11.25 -2.44 -4.84
C VAL A 88 9.85 -2.38 -5.43
N ILE A 89 8.86 -2.14 -4.58
CA ILE A 89 7.44 -2.03 -4.94
C ILE A 89 6.95 -0.66 -4.49
N GLY A 90 6.52 0.15 -5.47
CA GLY A 90 6.16 1.54 -5.22
C GLY A 90 4.85 1.69 -4.46
N PHE A 91 4.90 2.40 -3.34
CA PHE A 91 3.73 2.70 -2.52
C PHE A 91 3.95 3.99 -1.74
N GLY A 92 3.17 5.02 -2.03
CA GLY A 92 3.30 6.36 -1.48
C GLY A 92 2.92 6.50 0.00
N GLU A 93 2.97 7.73 0.50
CA GLU A 93 2.55 8.08 1.86
C GLU A 93 1.01 7.96 2.00
N VAL A 94 0.59 7.17 3.00
CA VAL A 94 -0.82 6.97 3.33
C VAL A 94 -1.13 7.22 4.80
N ASN A 95 -2.32 7.78 5.04
CA ASN A 95 -3.01 7.75 6.33
C ASN A 95 -3.81 6.45 6.41
N VAL A 96 -3.61 5.71 7.49
CA VAL A 96 -4.21 4.39 7.69
C VAL A 96 -4.94 4.37 9.02
N VAL A 97 -6.09 3.70 9.04
CA VAL A 97 -6.76 3.29 10.27
C VAL A 97 -6.64 1.78 10.38
N LEU A 98 -6.09 1.29 11.49
CA LEU A 98 -6.03 -0.14 11.78
C LEU A 98 -6.44 -0.40 13.23
N ASN A 99 -7.55 -1.12 13.41
CA ASN A 99 -8.17 -1.39 14.71
C ASN A 99 -8.33 -0.14 15.59
N GLY A 100 -8.88 0.95 15.02
CA GLY A 100 -9.10 2.21 15.74
C GLY A 100 -7.88 3.11 15.91
N VAL A 101 -6.71 2.69 15.42
CA VAL A 101 -5.48 3.50 15.48
C VAL A 101 -5.30 4.20 14.14
N GLU A 102 -5.40 5.53 14.14
CA GLU A 102 -5.06 6.36 13.00
C GLU A 102 -3.59 6.76 13.06
N PHE A 103 -2.85 6.48 11.98
CA PHE A 103 -1.44 6.80 11.86
C PHE A 103 -1.11 7.17 10.41
N ARG A 104 0.00 7.88 10.22
CA ARG A 104 0.52 8.24 8.90
C ARG A 104 1.84 7.54 8.66
N THR A 105 1.95 6.88 7.53
CA THR A 105 3.18 6.22 7.10
C THR A 105 4.20 7.24 6.59
N ARG A 106 5.46 6.85 6.42
CA ARG A 106 6.35 7.52 5.46
C ARG A 106 5.99 7.06 4.04
N HIS A 107 6.62 7.61 3.00
CA HIS A 107 6.62 6.96 1.69
C HIS A 107 7.16 5.54 1.84
N ASN A 108 6.45 4.55 1.31
CA ASN A 108 6.60 3.18 1.79
C ASN A 108 7.55 2.34 0.96
N ASP A 109 7.68 2.55 -0.36
CA ASP A 109 8.58 1.82 -1.28
C ASP A 109 9.20 0.57 -0.70
N TYR A 110 8.39 -0.48 -0.64
CA TYR A 110 8.66 -1.62 0.21
C TYR A 110 9.32 -2.73 -0.61
N SER A 111 10.15 -3.52 0.07
CA SER A 111 10.85 -4.63 -0.57
C SER A 111 9.95 -5.86 -0.72
N LEU A 112 10.13 -6.63 -1.80
CA LEU A 112 9.48 -7.92 -2.02
C LEU A 112 10.07 -9.01 -1.10
N VAL A 113 9.67 -8.97 0.17
CA VAL A 113 10.12 -9.90 1.23
C VAL A 113 8.94 -10.53 1.96
N MET A 114 9.17 -11.70 2.54
CA MET A 114 8.19 -12.47 3.33
C MET A 114 8.68 -12.74 4.75
N PRO A 115 7.79 -13.05 5.70
CA PRO A 115 8.18 -13.55 7.02
C PRO A 115 9.09 -14.79 6.92
N SER A 116 10.04 -14.96 7.84
CA SER A 116 10.98 -16.08 7.75
C SER A 116 10.31 -17.45 7.89
N HIS A 117 10.69 -18.40 7.01
CA HIS A 117 10.34 -19.81 7.15
C HIS A 117 11.16 -20.52 8.21
N HIS A 118 12.36 -20.00 8.51
CA HIS A 118 13.34 -20.69 9.35
C HIS A 118 13.42 -20.16 10.78
N ALA A 119 13.10 -18.87 11.00
CA ALA A 119 13.19 -18.20 12.29
C ALA A 119 11.80 -17.76 12.80
N ASN A 120 11.61 -17.83 14.12
CA ASN A 120 10.44 -17.31 14.82
C ASN A 120 10.72 -15.98 15.54
N ALA A 121 11.91 -15.40 15.36
CA ALA A 121 12.27 -14.12 15.97
C ALA A 121 11.49 -12.96 15.32
N TYR A 122 11.25 -11.92 16.11
CA TYR A 122 10.49 -10.75 15.68
C TYR A 122 11.06 -10.13 14.41
N HIS A 123 10.20 -9.91 13.42
CA HIS A 123 10.50 -9.21 12.17
C HIS A 123 11.63 -9.78 11.30
N VAL A 124 12.04 -11.04 11.51
CA VAL A 124 12.98 -11.69 10.58
C VAL A 124 12.26 -12.00 9.26
N THR A 125 12.85 -11.54 8.16
CA THR A 125 12.31 -11.69 6.80
C THR A 125 13.25 -12.48 5.90
N GLU A 126 12.70 -12.96 4.79
CA GLU A 126 13.39 -13.66 3.71
C GLU A 126 12.97 -13.05 2.35
N LYS A 127 13.86 -13.06 1.36
CA LYS A 127 13.50 -12.62 0.00
C LYS A 127 12.51 -13.59 -0.63
N ILE A 128 11.51 -13.06 -1.33
CA ILE A 128 10.64 -13.90 -2.16
C ILE A 128 11.40 -14.22 -3.46
N PRO A 129 11.61 -15.50 -3.79
CA PRO A 129 12.32 -15.86 -5.01
C PRO A 129 11.48 -15.53 -6.24
N TYR A 130 12.11 -14.98 -7.27
CA TYR A 130 11.46 -14.79 -8.56
C TYR A 130 11.14 -16.12 -9.24
N PRO A 131 10.07 -16.16 -10.05
CA PRO A 131 9.76 -17.33 -10.86
C PRO A 131 10.91 -17.66 -11.81
N GLN A 132 11.11 -18.95 -12.06
CA GLN A 132 12.07 -19.40 -13.06
C GLN A 132 11.57 -19.08 -14.48
N VAL A 133 12.51 -18.93 -15.41
CA VAL A 133 12.18 -18.83 -16.84
C VAL A 133 11.66 -20.18 -17.34
N PRO A 134 10.57 -20.24 -18.12
CA PRO A 134 10.09 -21.49 -18.68
C PRO A 134 11.18 -22.23 -19.47
N PRO A 135 11.37 -23.55 -19.26
CA PRO A 135 12.40 -24.31 -19.97
C PRO A 135 12.26 -24.26 -21.50
N SER A 136 11.03 -24.16 -22.03
CA SER A 136 10.80 -24.05 -23.48
C SER A 136 11.31 -22.74 -24.08
N VAL A 137 11.38 -21.66 -23.28
CA VAL A 137 12.02 -20.41 -23.68
C VAL A 137 13.53 -20.61 -23.71
N LEU A 138 14.12 -21.11 -22.63
CA LEU A 138 15.58 -21.32 -22.55
C LEU A 138 16.11 -22.32 -23.59
N ALA A 139 15.28 -23.24 -24.06
CA ALA A 139 15.63 -24.19 -25.11
C ALA A 139 15.74 -23.57 -26.51
N LYS A 140 15.30 -22.33 -26.72
CA LYS A 140 15.42 -21.65 -28.01
C LYS A 140 16.86 -21.17 -28.26
N SER A 141 17.28 -21.26 -29.51
CA SER A 141 18.68 -21.05 -29.89
C SER A 141 19.06 -19.57 -30.01
N THR A 142 18.09 -18.71 -30.31
CA THR A 142 18.29 -17.27 -30.52
C THR A 142 17.36 -16.44 -29.63
N VAL A 143 17.77 -15.22 -29.30
CA VAL A 143 16.95 -14.30 -28.49
C VAL A 143 15.59 -13.98 -29.15
N PRO A 144 15.48 -13.76 -30.48
CA PRO A 144 14.19 -13.59 -31.14
C PRO A 144 13.23 -14.79 -30.98
N GLU A 145 13.75 -16.02 -31.03
CA GLU A 145 12.95 -17.22 -30.77
C GLU A 145 12.53 -17.31 -29.29
N GLN A 146 13.41 -16.92 -28.37
CA GLN A 146 13.07 -16.81 -26.94
C GLN A 146 11.95 -15.79 -26.71
N ILE A 147 12.05 -14.61 -27.33
CA ILE A 147 11.02 -13.56 -27.29
C ILE A 147 9.68 -14.10 -27.76
N ALA A 148 9.64 -14.76 -28.91
CA ALA A 148 8.40 -15.32 -29.46
C ALA A 148 7.76 -16.36 -28.51
N GLU A 149 8.56 -17.24 -27.92
CA GLU A 149 8.05 -18.23 -26.96
C GLU A 149 7.62 -17.58 -25.64
N MET A 150 8.35 -16.58 -25.13
CA MET A 150 7.97 -15.85 -23.93
C MET A 150 6.63 -15.13 -24.12
N LYS A 151 6.40 -14.51 -25.29
CA LYS A 151 5.11 -13.88 -25.62
C LYS A 151 3.94 -14.86 -25.55
N GLU A 152 4.12 -16.13 -25.91
CA GLU A 152 3.07 -17.15 -25.78
C GLU A 152 2.68 -17.43 -24.32
N TYR A 153 3.62 -17.37 -23.37
CA TYR A 153 3.32 -17.47 -21.94
C TYR A 153 2.52 -16.27 -21.45
N PHE A 154 2.89 -15.05 -21.86
CA PHE A 154 2.14 -13.84 -21.54
C PHE A 154 0.74 -13.84 -22.18
N ARG A 155 0.61 -14.34 -23.41
CA ARG A 155 -0.69 -14.55 -24.08
C ARG A 155 -1.56 -15.54 -23.32
N ALA A 156 -0.98 -16.65 -22.87
CA ALA A 156 -1.68 -17.64 -22.05
C ALA A 156 -2.16 -17.06 -20.73
N PHE A 157 -1.31 -16.31 -20.02
CA PHE A 157 -1.68 -15.64 -18.76
C PHE A 157 -2.76 -14.59 -18.97
N ARG A 158 -2.60 -13.68 -19.94
CA ARG A 158 -3.60 -12.64 -20.26
C ARG A 158 -4.97 -13.23 -20.54
N LEU A 159 -5.03 -14.29 -21.34
CA LEU A 159 -6.29 -14.94 -21.72
C LEU A 159 -6.82 -15.93 -20.68
N GLN A 160 -6.07 -16.12 -19.57
CA GLN A 160 -6.32 -17.14 -18.55
C GLN A 160 -6.52 -18.54 -19.17
N ASN A 161 -5.69 -18.88 -20.17
CA ASN A 161 -5.82 -20.10 -20.95
C ASN A 161 -4.57 -20.98 -20.88
N TYR A 162 -4.64 -22.01 -20.03
CA TYR A 162 -3.57 -22.99 -19.81
C TYR A 162 -3.27 -23.89 -21.02
N THR A 163 -4.15 -23.95 -22.03
CA THR A 163 -3.92 -24.79 -23.22
C THR A 163 -2.94 -24.16 -24.22
N ILE A 164 -2.75 -22.84 -24.16
CA ILE A 164 -1.75 -22.13 -24.97
C ILE A 164 -0.36 -22.46 -24.43
N ARG A 165 -0.16 -22.16 -23.14
CA ARG A 165 1.00 -22.53 -22.34
C ARG A 165 0.56 -22.70 -20.89
N ASN A 166 1.10 -23.71 -20.21
CA ASN A 166 0.87 -23.85 -18.78
C ASN A 166 1.72 -22.82 -18.02
N TYR A 167 1.12 -21.68 -17.68
CA TYR A 167 1.79 -20.55 -17.07
C TYR A 167 1.82 -20.59 -15.54
N GLY A 168 1.04 -21.44 -14.86
CA GLY A 168 0.86 -21.40 -13.40
C GLY A 168 2.13 -21.66 -12.58
N ASN A 169 3.14 -22.29 -13.18
CA ASN A 169 4.45 -22.48 -12.56
C ASN A 169 5.37 -21.26 -12.66
N PHE A 170 5.00 -20.29 -13.49
CA PHE A 170 5.85 -19.19 -13.92
C PHE A 170 5.25 -17.82 -13.60
N PHE A 171 3.93 -17.74 -13.42
CA PHE A 171 3.22 -16.57 -12.93
C PHE A 171 2.76 -16.86 -11.51
N LYS A 172 3.45 -16.28 -10.53
CA LYS A 172 3.26 -16.58 -9.10
C LYS A 172 2.57 -15.42 -8.38
N PRO A 173 1.36 -15.62 -7.85
CA PRO A 173 0.68 -14.60 -7.08
C PRO A 173 1.32 -14.45 -5.70
N VAL A 174 1.48 -13.21 -5.26
CA VAL A 174 2.00 -12.82 -3.96
C VAL A 174 1.06 -11.81 -3.34
N LEU A 175 0.57 -12.05 -2.13
CA LEU A 175 -0.26 -11.11 -1.38
C LEU A 175 0.63 -10.21 -0.53
N CYS A 176 0.60 -8.90 -0.75
CA CYS A 176 1.23 -7.93 0.12
C CYS A 176 0.20 -7.30 1.06
N TYR A 177 0.61 -7.03 2.30
CA TYR A 177 -0.27 -6.64 3.40
C TYR A 177 0.43 -5.64 4.33
N LEU A 178 -0.36 -4.77 4.93
CA LEU A 178 0.09 -3.88 6.00
C LEU A 178 -0.21 -4.57 7.32
N GLU A 179 0.81 -4.76 8.15
CA GLU A 179 0.71 -5.24 9.52
C GLU A 179 0.98 -4.08 10.48
N GLY A 180 0.21 -3.98 11.57
CA GLY A 180 0.44 -3.00 12.63
C GLY A 180 0.18 -3.57 14.02
N ASN A 181 0.90 -3.04 15.00
CA ASN A 181 0.78 -3.44 16.39
C ASN A 181 1.34 -2.39 17.34
N TRP A 182 0.91 -2.47 18.61
CA TRP A 182 1.55 -1.75 19.69
C TRP A 182 2.83 -2.46 20.11
N GLU A 183 3.93 -1.74 20.25
CA GLU A 183 5.21 -2.21 20.79
C GLU A 183 5.52 -1.49 22.10
N TRP A 184 6.15 -2.19 23.05
CA TRP A 184 6.66 -1.52 24.26
C TRP A 184 7.71 -0.48 23.87
N ASN A 185 7.57 0.74 24.39
CA ASN A 185 8.49 1.83 24.04
C ASN A 185 9.89 1.56 24.61
N THR A 186 10.92 1.62 23.75
CA THR A 186 12.34 1.42 24.10
C THR A 186 13.16 2.70 24.10
N ASN A 187 12.52 3.87 23.91
CA ASN A 187 13.10 5.20 23.64
C ASN A 187 13.93 5.31 22.35
N HIS A 188 14.09 4.22 21.60
CA HIS A 188 14.74 4.21 20.29
C HIS A 188 13.69 4.10 19.19
N LEU A 189 13.88 4.86 18.12
CA LEU A 189 13.09 4.68 16.90
C LEU A 189 13.70 3.54 16.10
N HIS A 190 12.89 2.53 15.81
CA HIS A 190 13.28 1.45 14.92
C HIS A 190 12.55 1.62 13.61
N GLU A 191 13.28 1.43 12.51
CA GLU A 191 12.69 1.50 11.20
C GLU A 191 11.65 0.38 11.04
N PRO A 192 10.39 0.70 10.67
CA PRO A 192 9.30 -0.28 10.63
C PRO A 192 9.59 -1.47 9.70
N PHE A 193 10.24 -1.22 8.56
CA PHE A 193 10.70 -2.21 7.60
C PHE A 193 11.73 -1.60 6.64
N HIS A 194 12.48 -2.44 5.94
CA HIS A 194 13.49 -2.01 4.97
C HIS A 194 12.85 -1.39 3.71
N SER A 195 13.32 -0.21 3.33
CA SER A 195 13.05 0.45 2.06
C SER A 195 14.38 0.94 1.48
N GLU A 196 14.57 0.76 0.18
CA GLU A 196 15.82 1.15 -0.50
C GLU A 196 15.90 2.68 -0.69
N THR A 197 14.74 3.35 -0.73
CA THR A 197 14.62 4.78 -1.11
C THR A 197 14.21 5.68 0.04
N HIS A 198 13.56 5.15 1.10
CA HIS A 198 13.04 5.94 2.22
C HIS A 198 13.40 5.39 3.60
N HIS A 199 13.56 6.29 4.57
CA HIS A 199 13.88 5.94 5.96
C HIS A 199 13.26 6.98 6.91
N LEU A 200 12.91 6.60 8.13
CA LEU A 200 12.42 7.59 9.10
C LEU A 200 13.50 8.63 9.40
N ASP A 201 13.18 9.90 9.17
CA ASP A 201 14.08 11.02 9.44
C ASP A 201 14.02 11.41 10.93
N ALA A 202 14.42 10.52 11.82
CA ALA A 202 14.59 10.79 13.25
C ALA A 202 15.41 9.70 13.97
N GLU A 203 16.20 10.09 14.97
CA GLU A 203 16.96 9.15 15.82
C GLU A 203 16.13 8.58 16.99
N SER A 204 15.05 9.30 17.37
CA SER A 204 14.18 8.94 18.48
C SER A 204 12.73 9.27 18.18
N TYR A 205 11.83 8.65 18.93
CA TYR A 205 10.40 8.90 18.82
C TYR A 205 10.05 10.37 19.11
N ASP A 206 10.64 10.96 20.14
CA ASP A 206 10.32 12.34 20.53
C ASP A 206 10.78 13.33 19.44
N ALA A 207 11.92 13.07 18.79
CA ALA A 207 12.37 13.85 17.64
C ALA A 207 11.43 13.71 16.44
N LEU A 208 10.92 12.49 16.17
CA LEU A 208 9.92 12.27 15.13
C LEU A 208 8.63 13.05 15.43
N VAL A 209 8.16 13.01 16.67
CA VAL A 209 6.96 13.75 17.10
C VAL A 209 7.15 15.25 16.97
N ASP A 210 8.30 15.80 17.34
CA ASP A 210 8.57 17.23 17.19
C ASP A 210 8.56 17.66 15.71
N LYS A 211 9.11 16.84 14.80
CA LYS A 211 9.01 17.07 13.35
C LYS A 211 7.56 17.00 12.86
N VAL A 212 6.80 15.98 13.29
CA VAL A 212 5.37 15.87 12.95
C VAL A 212 4.60 17.08 13.44
N ARG A 213 4.82 17.52 14.69
CA ARG A 213 4.16 18.68 15.29
C ARG A 213 4.51 19.96 14.55
N LEU A 214 5.77 20.13 14.16
CA LEU A 214 6.19 21.27 13.35
C LEU A 214 5.46 21.28 12.00
N ASN A 215 5.47 20.16 11.27
CA ASN A 215 4.78 20.01 9.99
C ASN A 215 3.27 20.27 10.11
N SER A 216 2.62 19.74 11.15
CA SER A 216 1.20 20.01 11.42
C SER A 216 0.93 21.47 11.80
N TYR A 217 1.86 22.13 12.50
CA TYR A 217 1.70 23.54 12.91
C TYR A 217 1.90 24.51 11.75
N THR A 218 2.85 24.22 10.87
CA THR A 218 3.16 25.07 9.70
C THR A 218 2.32 24.73 8.48
N GLY A 219 1.69 23.56 8.45
CA GLY A 219 1.04 23.00 7.26
C GLY A 219 2.03 22.53 6.19
N MET A 220 3.33 22.42 6.53
CA MET A 220 4.36 21.94 5.59
C MET A 220 4.31 20.42 5.44
N SER A 221 4.57 19.94 4.23
CA SER A 221 4.87 18.53 3.95
C SER A 221 6.39 18.33 3.94
N ASP A 222 6.84 17.15 4.38
CA ASP A 222 8.26 16.78 4.27
C ASP A 222 8.60 16.48 2.80
N GLN A 223 9.68 17.07 2.29
CA GLN A 223 10.06 16.95 0.87
C GLN A 223 10.53 15.54 0.52
N HIS A 224 11.23 14.88 1.45
CA HIS A 224 11.75 13.52 1.26
C HIS A 224 10.77 12.44 1.72
N GLN A 225 9.58 12.85 2.18
CA GLN A 225 8.49 11.98 2.58
C GLN A 225 8.87 10.93 3.65
N ASN A 226 9.75 11.32 4.56
CA ASN A 226 10.42 10.47 5.56
C ASN A 226 9.87 10.67 6.98
N VAL A 227 8.77 11.42 7.15
CA VAL A 227 8.21 11.80 8.46
C VAL A 227 6.84 11.14 8.71
N ALA A 228 6.86 9.96 9.33
CA ALA A 228 5.67 9.23 9.76
C ALA A 228 5.07 9.80 11.06
N TYR A 229 3.74 9.72 11.20
CA TYR A 229 3.06 9.94 12.48
C TYR A 229 2.70 8.59 13.10
N LEU A 230 3.41 8.23 14.18
CA LEU A 230 3.23 6.97 14.91
C LEU A 230 2.66 7.29 16.31
N PRO A 231 1.41 6.92 16.64
CA PRO A 231 0.83 7.20 17.95
C PRO A 231 1.58 6.53 19.12
N LYS A 232 1.54 7.16 20.30
CA LYS A 232 2.03 6.61 21.57
C LYS A 232 0.93 6.69 22.61
N LYS A 233 0.79 5.67 23.44
CA LYS A 233 -0.16 5.65 24.55
C LYS A 233 0.41 5.03 25.81
N ILE A 234 -0.25 5.30 26.94
CA ILE A 234 -0.08 4.53 28.16
C ILE A 234 -0.89 3.24 27.98
N MET A 235 -0.20 2.12 27.83
CA MET A 235 -0.83 0.82 27.60
C MET A 235 -1.20 0.15 28.92
N ASP A 236 -0.39 0.35 29.95
CA ASP A 236 -0.54 -0.31 31.25
C ASP A 236 0.00 0.60 32.36
N ILE A 237 -0.41 0.34 33.61
CA ILE A 237 0.13 0.99 34.81
C ILE A 237 0.67 -0.12 35.69
N ASP A 238 1.97 -0.08 36.00
CA ASP A 238 2.61 -1.12 36.81
C ASP A 238 2.10 -1.13 38.26
N GLU A 239 2.48 -2.17 39.02
CA GLU A 239 2.09 -2.32 40.43
C GLU A 239 2.54 -1.13 41.32
N ASN A 240 3.56 -0.39 40.89
CA ASN A 240 4.09 0.78 41.58
C ASN A 240 3.38 2.08 41.17
N GLY A 241 2.46 2.04 40.21
CA GLY A 241 1.72 3.19 39.69
C GLY A 241 2.44 3.94 38.56
N ASN A 242 3.51 3.40 37.99
CA ASN A 242 4.21 4.02 36.87
C ASN A 242 3.54 3.68 35.54
N PRO A 243 3.36 4.66 34.64
CA PRO A 243 2.82 4.40 33.31
C PRO A 243 3.82 3.62 32.46
N ARG A 244 3.34 2.56 31.81
CA ARG A 244 4.06 1.82 30.78
C ARG A 244 3.56 2.23 29.41
N TYR A 245 4.45 2.83 28.62
CA TYR A 245 4.12 3.34 27.30
C TYR A 245 4.28 2.27 26.21
N ALA A 246 3.37 2.31 25.25
CA ALA A 246 3.50 1.60 23.99
C ALA A 246 3.45 2.60 22.83
N GLN A 247 4.19 2.29 21.77
CA GLN A 247 4.19 3.01 20.51
C GLN A 247 3.55 2.12 19.44
N TRP A 248 2.75 2.72 18.57
CA TRP A 248 2.24 2.05 17.40
C TRP A 248 3.33 1.96 16.33
N ASN A 249 3.57 0.76 15.82
CA ASN A 249 4.44 0.53 14.68
C ASN A 249 3.69 -0.27 13.63
N TYR A 250 4.20 -0.21 12.41
CA TYR A 250 3.65 -0.91 11.27
C TYR A 250 4.78 -1.56 10.45
N ARG A 251 4.43 -2.43 9.52
CA ARG A 251 5.32 -2.93 8.47
C ARG A 251 4.52 -3.39 7.26
N ILE A 252 5.13 -3.35 6.09
CA ILE A 252 4.57 -3.95 4.87
C ILE A 252 5.41 -5.17 4.51
N LEU A 253 4.74 -6.30 4.30
CA LEU A 253 5.35 -7.55 3.90
C LEU A 253 4.48 -8.24 2.84
N CYS A 254 5.05 -9.27 2.23
CA CYS A 254 4.38 -10.07 1.23
C CYS A 254 4.39 -11.56 1.60
N ASN A 255 3.43 -12.32 1.08
CA ASN A 255 3.28 -13.74 1.31
C ASN A 255 2.98 -14.44 -0.03
N PRO A 256 3.85 -15.36 -0.50
CA PRO A 256 3.56 -16.16 -1.68
C PRO A 256 2.28 -16.98 -1.53
N LEU A 257 1.44 -16.97 -2.56
CA LEU A 257 0.19 -17.72 -2.61
C LEU A 257 0.35 -18.93 -3.55
N ASN A 258 -0.48 -19.95 -3.34
CA ASN A 258 -0.45 -21.13 -4.20
C ASN A 258 -0.95 -20.82 -5.63
N HIS A 259 -2.18 -20.32 -5.74
CA HIS A 259 -2.82 -20.00 -7.01
C HIS A 259 -3.99 -19.03 -6.81
N VAL A 260 -4.13 -18.06 -7.72
CA VAL A 260 -5.24 -17.10 -7.77
C VAL A 260 -5.55 -16.84 -9.24
N ASP A 261 -6.79 -17.07 -9.68
CA ASP A 261 -7.23 -16.77 -11.05
C ASP A 261 -7.62 -15.29 -11.19
N LEU A 262 -7.35 -14.67 -12.34
CA LEU A 262 -7.69 -13.26 -12.57
C LEU A 262 -9.21 -12.99 -12.57
N LYS A 263 -10.04 -14.02 -12.73
CA LYS A 263 -11.51 -13.90 -12.66
C LYS A 263 -12.01 -13.44 -11.29
N VAL A 264 -11.21 -13.49 -10.23
CA VAL A 264 -11.66 -13.07 -8.90
C VAL A 264 -11.54 -11.57 -8.68
N PHE A 265 -10.84 -10.83 -9.55
CA PHE A 265 -10.69 -9.38 -9.40
C PHE A 265 -11.79 -8.66 -10.16
N LYS A 266 -12.58 -7.82 -9.49
CA LYS A 266 -13.52 -6.91 -10.13
C LYS A 266 -13.13 -5.48 -9.78
N PRO A 267 -13.07 -4.55 -10.74
CA PRO A 267 -12.72 -3.17 -10.43
C PRO A 267 -13.79 -2.51 -9.55
N ILE A 268 -13.34 -1.68 -8.60
CA ILE A 268 -14.19 -0.84 -7.75
C ILE A 268 -14.35 0.50 -8.47
N ASP A 269 -15.59 0.96 -8.68
CA ASP A 269 -15.83 2.25 -9.32
C ASP A 269 -15.43 3.41 -8.37
N ASP A 270 -14.30 4.05 -8.67
CA ASP A 270 -13.91 5.31 -8.05
C ASP A 270 -14.48 6.47 -8.88
N ILE A 271 -15.76 6.77 -8.64
CA ILE A 271 -16.47 7.78 -9.41
C ILE A 271 -15.87 9.17 -9.22
N ALA A 272 -15.29 9.47 -8.06
CA ALA A 272 -14.65 10.76 -7.80
C ALA A 272 -13.44 10.94 -8.73
N PHE A 273 -12.58 9.93 -8.82
CA PHE A 273 -11.47 9.94 -9.76
C PHE A 273 -11.94 10.02 -11.21
N ARG A 274 -12.89 9.15 -11.59
CA ARG A 274 -13.44 9.12 -12.96
C ARG A 274 -14.10 10.43 -13.34
N MET A 275 -14.78 11.12 -12.43
CA MET A 275 -15.38 12.43 -12.68
C MET A 275 -14.32 13.51 -12.83
N SER A 276 -13.28 13.50 -11.98
CA SER A 276 -12.18 14.45 -12.07
C SER A 276 -11.41 14.34 -13.39
N ARG A 277 -11.16 13.10 -13.86
CA ARG A 277 -10.42 12.82 -15.10
C ARG A 277 -11.31 12.63 -16.33
N LYS A 278 -12.64 12.65 -16.16
CA LYS A 278 -13.65 12.32 -17.18
C LYS A 278 -13.43 10.95 -17.83
N TYR A 279 -12.98 9.98 -17.04
CA TYR A 279 -12.73 8.61 -17.50
C TYR A 279 -13.99 7.76 -17.51
N ASN A 280 -14.10 6.91 -18.54
CA ASN A 280 -15.00 5.77 -18.49
C ASN A 280 -14.35 4.59 -17.73
N MET A 281 -15.12 3.52 -17.49
CA MET A 281 -14.65 2.40 -16.66
C MET A 281 -13.53 1.60 -17.34
N SER A 282 -13.57 1.45 -18.67
CA SER A 282 -12.53 0.73 -19.41
C SER A 282 -11.21 1.52 -19.45
N THR A 283 -11.27 2.86 -19.44
CA THR A 283 -10.08 3.71 -19.29
C THR A 283 -9.53 3.62 -17.87
N TYR A 284 -10.36 3.88 -16.86
CA TYR A 284 -9.94 3.84 -15.45
C TYR A 284 -9.31 2.51 -15.04
N THR A 285 -9.86 1.37 -15.48
CA THR A 285 -9.31 0.05 -15.13
C THR A 285 -7.93 -0.25 -15.72
N ARG A 286 -7.45 0.60 -16.63
CA ARG A 286 -6.12 0.54 -17.25
C ARG A 286 -5.13 1.55 -16.68
N THR A 287 -5.50 2.24 -15.60
CA THR A 287 -4.61 3.18 -14.91
C THR A 287 -4.04 2.54 -13.64
N ASP A 288 -2.98 3.13 -13.10
CA ASP A 288 -2.34 2.65 -11.87
C ASP A 288 -3.21 2.88 -10.61
N GLU A 289 -4.19 3.78 -10.69
CA GLU A 289 -5.15 4.09 -9.62
C GLU A 289 -6.29 3.07 -9.49
N ALA A 290 -6.44 2.16 -10.46
CA ALA A 290 -7.51 1.19 -10.44
C ALA A 290 -7.43 0.27 -9.20
N ARG A 291 -8.47 0.32 -8.37
CA ARG A 291 -8.66 -0.61 -7.25
C ARG A 291 -9.58 -1.75 -7.61
N PHE A 292 -9.40 -2.89 -6.95
CA PHE A 292 -10.14 -4.11 -7.21
C PHE A 292 -10.69 -4.70 -5.91
N THR A 293 -11.89 -5.28 -5.99
CA THR A 293 -12.43 -6.17 -4.98
C THR A 293 -12.18 -7.62 -5.39
N VAL A 294 -12.16 -8.51 -4.40
CA VAL A 294 -11.93 -9.95 -4.57
C VAL A 294 -13.23 -10.71 -4.40
N ALA A 295 -13.56 -11.58 -5.36
CA ALA A 295 -14.75 -12.41 -5.30
C ALA A 295 -14.80 -13.25 -4.03
N ALA A 296 -15.93 -13.22 -3.32
CA ALA A 296 -16.16 -14.12 -2.19
C ALA A 296 -16.20 -15.59 -2.63
N GLU A 297 -16.80 -15.87 -3.79
CA GLU A 297 -17.02 -17.21 -4.34
C GLU A 297 -16.42 -17.34 -5.77
N PRO A 298 -15.20 -17.89 -5.95
CA PRO A 298 -14.51 -17.95 -7.26
C PRO A 298 -15.26 -18.68 -8.35
N HIS A 299 -16.10 -19.65 -7.96
CA HIS A 299 -16.84 -20.49 -8.90
C HIS A 299 -18.01 -19.76 -9.54
N ARG A 300 -18.44 -18.62 -8.97
CA ARG A 300 -19.47 -17.73 -9.53
C ARG A 300 -18.88 -16.60 -10.36
N ALA A 301 -17.57 -16.39 -10.28
CA ALA A 301 -16.89 -15.37 -11.05
C ALA A 301 -16.56 -15.87 -12.45
N THR A 302 -16.70 -14.98 -13.44
CA THR A 302 -16.38 -15.25 -14.84
C THR A 302 -15.27 -14.32 -15.31
N PHE A 303 -14.35 -14.80 -16.14
CA PHE A 303 -13.26 -13.98 -16.66
C PHE A 303 -13.69 -13.28 -17.96
N ASN A 304 -13.52 -11.96 -18.03
CA ASN A 304 -13.70 -11.20 -19.25
C ASN A 304 -12.35 -11.04 -19.95
N GLN A 305 -12.12 -11.80 -21.03
CA GLN A 305 -10.85 -11.74 -21.77
C GLN A 305 -10.58 -10.39 -22.44
N ARG A 306 -11.63 -9.64 -22.80
CA ARG A 306 -11.49 -8.32 -23.42
C ARG A 306 -10.98 -7.31 -22.41
N GLU A 307 -11.61 -7.26 -21.24
CA GLU A 307 -11.27 -6.29 -20.20
C GLU A 307 -10.10 -6.74 -19.31
N GLY A 308 -9.81 -8.04 -19.25
CA GLY A 308 -8.68 -8.60 -18.50
C GLY A 308 -8.94 -8.82 -17.01
N TYR A 309 -10.18 -8.72 -16.55
CA TYR A 309 -10.58 -8.91 -15.16
C TYR A 309 -11.87 -9.74 -15.02
N GLY A 310 -12.26 -10.02 -13.79
CA GLY A 310 -13.44 -10.79 -13.41
C GLY A 310 -14.76 -10.01 -13.41
N MET A 311 -15.85 -10.75 -13.62
CA MET A 311 -17.22 -10.27 -13.47
C MET A 311 -17.97 -11.19 -12.51
N PHE A 312 -18.52 -10.61 -11.45
CA PHE A 312 -19.34 -11.29 -10.46
C PHE A 312 -20.26 -10.31 -9.71
N GLU A 313 -21.35 -10.86 -9.18
CA GLU A 313 -22.18 -10.20 -8.18
C GLU A 313 -21.55 -10.41 -6.80
N ASP A 314 -21.36 -9.32 -6.06
CA ASP A 314 -20.97 -9.42 -4.67
C ASP A 314 -22.21 -9.75 -3.81
N LYS A 315 -22.06 -10.65 -2.84
CA LYS A 315 -23.15 -11.15 -2.00
C LYS A 315 -22.67 -11.24 -0.57
N ALA A 316 -23.56 -10.99 0.39
CA ALA A 316 -23.23 -11.21 1.80
C ALA A 316 -22.68 -12.63 2.00
N TYR A 317 -21.47 -12.72 2.55
CA TYR A 317 -20.77 -13.95 2.84
C TYR A 317 -20.26 -13.90 4.28
N ALA A 318 -20.17 -15.05 4.93
CA ALA A 318 -19.40 -15.14 6.16
C ALA A 318 -17.91 -15.16 5.78
N ARG A 319 -17.52 -16.18 5.01
CA ARG A 319 -16.13 -16.40 4.60
C ARG A 319 -15.93 -16.37 3.10
N GLY A 320 -14.98 -15.56 2.62
CA GLY A 320 -14.64 -15.41 1.22
C GLY A 320 -13.26 -15.92 0.84
N VAL A 321 -12.86 -15.70 -0.42
CA VAL A 321 -11.50 -16.00 -0.90
C VAL A 321 -10.47 -15.22 -0.13
N LEU A 322 -10.69 -13.92 0.07
CA LEU A 322 -9.76 -13.05 0.74
C LEU A 322 -9.44 -13.56 2.16
N ASP A 323 -10.44 -14.07 2.88
CA ASP A 323 -10.22 -14.74 4.17
C ASP A 323 -9.29 -15.95 4.07
N ASN A 324 -9.47 -16.76 3.03
CA ASN A 324 -8.62 -17.92 2.79
C ASN A 324 -7.18 -17.52 2.41
N LEU A 325 -7.01 -16.38 1.73
CA LEU A 325 -5.69 -15.85 1.40
C LEU A 325 -5.02 -15.27 2.64
N MET A 326 -5.72 -14.45 3.43
CA MET A 326 -5.20 -13.89 4.68
C MET A 326 -4.87 -14.98 5.71
N HIS A 327 -5.64 -16.08 5.75
CA HIS A 327 -5.34 -17.25 6.62
C HIS A 327 -3.99 -17.91 6.30
N GLN A 328 -3.45 -17.72 5.09
CA GLN A 328 -2.12 -18.21 4.71
C GLN A 328 -0.99 -17.33 5.24
N VAL A 329 -1.28 -16.08 5.65
CA VAL A 329 -0.31 -15.10 6.10
C VAL A 329 -0.01 -15.31 7.60
N PRO A 330 1.26 -15.54 7.99
CA PRO A 330 1.61 -15.61 9.40
C PRO A 330 1.72 -14.20 10.02
N GLY A 331 1.37 -14.08 11.30
CA GLY A 331 1.62 -12.87 12.09
C GLY A 331 3.09 -12.75 12.55
N ALA A 332 3.33 -11.97 13.60
CA ALA A 332 4.67 -11.66 14.10
C ALA A 332 5.51 -12.84 14.63
N ASN A 333 4.95 -14.06 14.69
CA ASN A 333 5.69 -15.29 15.00
C ASN A 333 6.29 -15.98 13.75
N ASN A 334 6.09 -15.41 12.56
CA ASN A 334 6.48 -15.96 11.25
C ASN A 334 5.88 -17.37 11.00
N TYR A 335 6.34 -18.06 9.94
CA TYR A 335 5.74 -19.33 9.51
C TYR A 335 5.85 -20.48 10.52
N ARG A 336 6.82 -20.42 11.44
CA ARG A 336 6.99 -21.42 12.50
C ARG A 336 6.08 -21.16 13.71
N GLY A 337 5.38 -20.03 13.73
CA GLY A 337 4.38 -19.71 14.74
C GLY A 337 3.20 -20.68 14.68
N GLY A 338 2.92 -21.32 15.81
CA GLY A 338 1.68 -22.06 16.03
C GLY A 338 1.08 -21.60 17.34
N GLN A 339 -0.14 -21.08 17.29
CA GLN A 339 -0.90 -20.71 18.47
C GLN A 339 -2.32 -21.21 18.34
N GLN A 340 -2.95 -21.43 19.49
CA GLN A 340 -4.36 -21.80 19.56
C GLN A 340 -5.01 -20.83 20.51
N ASP A 341 -6.18 -20.38 20.13
CA ASP A 341 -6.96 -19.54 21.02
C ASP A 341 -7.47 -20.35 22.20
N THR A 342 -7.21 -19.86 23.40
CA THR A 342 -7.90 -20.28 24.61
C THR A 342 -8.62 -19.09 25.27
N GLU A 343 -8.98 -18.07 24.48
CA GLU A 343 -9.80 -16.93 24.88
C GLU A 343 -10.89 -17.38 25.86
N PHE A 344 -10.94 -16.78 27.05
CA PHE A 344 -11.93 -17.04 28.10
C PHE A 344 -12.08 -18.50 28.57
N ASN A 345 -11.04 -19.33 28.44
CA ASN A 345 -11.07 -20.80 28.65
C ASN A 345 -11.92 -21.57 27.63
N GLU A 346 -12.20 -21.00 26.47
CA GLU A 346 -12.85 -21.70 25.35
C GLU A 346 -11.89 -21.81 24.17
N THR A 347 -11.97 -22.92 23.43
CA THR A 347 -11.12 -23.13 22.26
C THR A 347 -11.79 -22.50 21.04
N ALA A 348 -11.08 -21.60 20.35
CA ALA A 348 -11.50 -21.15 19.02
C ALA A 348 -11.26 -22.26 17.99
N LEU A 349 -12.27 -22.48 17.18
CA LEU A 349 -12.30 -23.40 16.07
C LEU A 349 -12.27 -22.61 14.77
N TYR A 350 -11.63 -23.21 13.78
CA TYR A 350 -11.64 -22.74 12.41
C TYR A 350 -13.07 -22.71 11.88
N ALA A 351 -13.46 -21.56 11.37
CA ALA A 351 -14.79 -21.30 10.82
C ALA A 351 -14.94 -21.97 9.43
N ASP A 352 -15.33 -23.25 9.40
CA ASP A 352 -15.65 -23.98 8.18
C ASP A 352 -16.81 -24.96 8.38
N LEU A 353 -17.61 -25.14 7.33
CA LEU A 353 -18.80 -25.98 7.35
C LEU A 353 -18.38 -27.46 7.39
N GLY A 354 -18.63 -28.15 8.51
CA GLY A 354 -18.47 -29.60 8.63
C GLY A 354 -17.05 -30.10 8.96
N HIS A 355 -16.08 -29.20 9.15
CA HIS A 355 -14.71 -29.55 9.52
C HIS A 355 -14.25 -28.80 10.78
N GLU A 356 -14.42 -29.43 11.94
CA GLU A 356 -13.94 -28.87 13.19
C GLU A 356 -12.43 -29.12 13.34
N ARG A 357 -11.64 -28.06 13.23
CA ARG A 357 -10.22 -28.04 13.63
C ARG A 357 -9.97 -26.84 14.51
N ARG A 358 -8.97 -26.93 15.39
CA ARG A 358 -8.53 -25.80 16.19
C ARG A 358 -8.03 -24.68 15.29
N GLU A 359 -8.40 -23.44 15.59
CA GLU A 359 -7.92 -22.27 14.88
C GLU A 359 -6.42 -22.07 15.13
N ASN A 360 -5.65 -21.77 14.09
CA ASN A 360 -4.25 -21.37 14.25
C ASN A 360 -4.19 -19.86 14.36
N THR A 361 -4.29 -19.35 15.58
CA THR A 361 -4.35 -17.91 15.83
C THR A 361 -3.06 -17.16 15.52
N ALA A 362 -1.95 -17.86 15.29
CA ALA A 362 -0.72 -17.22 14.83
C ALA A 362 -0.79 -16.73 13.35
N ARG A 363 -1.90 -17.00 12.66
CA ARG A 363 -2.17 -16.58 11.28
C ARG A 363 -3.31 -15.57 11.26
N TYR A 364 -3.29 -14.71 10.25
CA TYR A 364 -4.27 -13.65 10.11
C TYR A 364 -5.65 -14.21 9.78
N HIS A 365 -6.60 -14.00 10.69
CA HIS A 365 -7.98 -14.42 10.55
C HIS A 365 -8.89 -13.37 11.20
N ARG A 366 -10.10 -13.21 10.65
CA ARG A 366 -11.13 -12.33 11.23
C ARG A 366 -12.35 -13.10 11.75
N GLU A 367 -12.51 -14.36 11.36
CA GLU A 367 -13.64 -15.20 11.77
C GLU A 367 -13.19 -16.41 12.57
N TYR A 368 -13.97 -16.77 13.59
CA TYR A 368 -13.76 -17.98 14.38
C TYR A 368 -15.08 -18.47 14.99
N ARG A 369 -15.12 -19.72 15.44
CA ARG A 369 -16.26 -20.26 16.20
C ARG A 369 -15.78 -20.81 17.52
N LEU A 370 -16.48 -20.55 18.62
CA LEU A 370 -16.13 -21.13 19.91
C LEU A 370 -16.59 -22.60 19.98
N HIS A 371 -15.82 -23.47 20.65
CA HIS A 371 -16.13 -24.91 20.71
C HIS A 371 -17.54 -25.23 21.24
N HIS A 372 -18.05 -24.45 22.19
CA HIS A 372 -19.41 -24.58 22.72
C HIS A 372 -20.40 -23.55 22.12
N GLY A 373 -19.95 -22.75 21.15
CA GLY A 373 -20.74 -21.71 20.50
C GLY A 373 -21.36 -22.16 19.18
N MET A 374 -22.64 -21.88 18.98
CA MET A 374 -23.34 -22.13 17.70
C MET A 374 -23.16 -21.01 16.67
N GLN A 375 -22.62 -19.85 17.07
CA GLN A 375 -22.49 -18.67 16.22
C GLN A 375 -21.05 -18.49 15.75
N PHE A 376 -20.91 -18.00 14.51
CA PHE A 376 -19.64 -17.46 14.02
C PHE A 376 -19.40 -16.11 14.70
N ASN A 377 -18.19 -15.90 15.20
CA ASN A 377 -17.74 -14.65 15.77
C ASN A 377 -16.79 -13.97 14.79
N GLN A 378 -16.81 -12.64 14.80
CA GLN A 378 -15.91 -11.82 14.02
C GLN A 378 -15.02 -10.99 14.96
N ARG A 379 -13.76 -10.80 14.58
CA ARG A 379 -12.82 -9.90 15.25
C ARG A 379 -13.04 -8.48 14.74
N GLY A 380 -12.87 -7.47 15.61
CA GLY A 380 -13.04 -6.07 15.24
C GLY A 380 -14.44 -5.49 15.45
N PHE A 381 -15.33 -6.21 16.15
CA PHE A 381 -16.73 -5.84 16.44
C PHE A 381 -17.61 -5.67 15.19
N SER A 382 -17.39 -4.62 14.40
CA SER A 382 -18.07 -4.33 13.14
C SER A 382 -17.11 -4.08 11.96
N ASP A 383 -15.81 -4.18 12.21
CA ASP A 383 -14.77 -3.93 11.22
C ASP A 383 -14.66 -5.10 10.24
N ASN A 384 -15.15 -4.93 9.02
CA ASN A 384 -15.05 -5.97 8.01
C ASN A 384 -13.62 -6.15 7.52
N ASN A 385 -12.73 -5.19 7.71
CA ASN A 385 -11.43 -5.15 7.05
C ASN A 385 -10.26 -5.49 7.99
N LEU A 386 -10.54 -6.02 9.17
CA LEU A 386 -9.53 -6.31 10.19
C LEU A 386 -9.23 -7.80 10.32
N TRP A 387 -8.01 -8.20 9.95
CA TRP A 387 -7.48 -9.53 10.29
C TRP A 387 -6.55 -9.44 11.50
N VAL A 388 -6.60 -10.44 12.36
CA VAL A 388 -5.85 -10.46 13.61
C VAL A 388 -5.03 -11.74 13.72
N ALA A 389 -3.82 -11.62 14.24
CA ALA A 389 -2.97 -12.75 14.61
C ALA A 389 -2.46 -12.59 16.05
N GLN A 390 -2.55 -13.65 16.85
CA GLN A 390 -1.96 -13.74 18.17
C GLN A 390 -0.43 -13.96 18.06
N THR A 391 0.32 -13.48 19.05
CA THR A 391 1.77 -13.58 19.08
C THR A 391 2.35 -13.81 20.48
N HIS A 392 3.56 -14.37 20.57
CA HIS A 392 4.30 -14.48 21.84
C HIS A 392 5.46 -13.49 21.94
N GLN A 393 5.67 -12.67 20.91
CA GLN A 393 6.80 -11.76 20.83
C GLN A 393 6.79 -10.79 22.02
N ASN A 394 7.90 -10.73 22.77
CA ASN A 394 8.00 -9.87 23.96
C ASN A 394 7.95 -8.38 23.64
N ARG A 395 8.28 -8.04 22.40
CA ARG A 395 8.24 -6.66 21.89
C ARG A 395 6.82 -6.13 21.69
N VAL A 396 5.87 -7.01 21.36
CA VAL A 396 4.46 -6.64 21.18
C VAL A 396 3.83 -6.37 22.55
N ALA A 397 3.23 -5.19 22.67
CA ALA A 397 2.58 -4.74 23.88
C ALA A 397 1.28 -5.50 24.14
N SER A 398 0.95 -5.67 25.42
CA SER A 398 -0.19 -6.45 25.88
C SER A 398 -0.87 -5.78 27.05
N ILE A 399 -2.15 -6.06 27.20
CA ILE A 399 -2.91 -5.77 28.40
C ILE A 399 -3.08 -7.10 29.17
N THR A 400 -3.00 -7.04 30.49
CA THR A 400 -3.23 -8.21 31.36
C THR A 400 -4.61 -8.10 31.99
N LEU A 401 -5.50 -9.02 31.66
CA LEU A 401 -6.82 -9.13 32.28
C LEU A 401 -6.72 -10.00 33.54
N ARG A 402 -7.04 -9.41 34.70
CA ARG A 402 -7.18 -10.16 35.96
C ARG A 402 -8.65 -10.51 36.19
N SER A 403 -8.99 -11.80 36.08
CA SER A 403 -10.32 -12.33 36.38
C SER A 403 -10.32 -13.02 37.74
N CYS A 404 -11.23 -12.62 38.63
CA CYS A 404 -11.38 -13.22 39.95
C CYS A 404 -12.74 -13.90 40.05
N LYS A 405 -12.76 -15.23 40.23
CA LYS A 405 -13.98 -16.01 40.47
C LYS A 405 -14.02 -16.49 41.91
N THR A 406 -15.10 -16.20 42.60
CA THR A 406 -15.36 -16.75 43.95
C THR A 406 -15.85 -18.18 43.82
N VAL A 407 -15.10 -19.14 44.36
CA VAL A 407 -15.47 -20.56 44.40
C VAL A 407 -15.91 -20.90 45.82
N GLY A 408 -17.21 -21.17 46.01
CA GLY A 408 -17.81 -21.39 47.33
C GLY A 408 -17.98 -20.09 48.14
N THR A 409 -17.99 -20.19 49.47
CA THR A 409 -18.23 -19.05 50.38
C THR A 409 -16.98 -18.29 50.82
N LEU A 410 -15.76 -18.75 50.53
CA LEU A 410 -14.55 -18.20 51.18
C LEU A 410 -13.28 -18.09 50.31
N LYS A 411 -13.27 -18.53 49.04
CA LYS A 411 -12.04 -18.51 48.23
C LYS A 411 -12.24 -17.83 46.88
N THR A 412 -11.69 -16.62 46.76
CA THR A 412 -11.56 -15.91 45.48
C THR A 412 -10.31 -16.43 44.78
N ASN A 413 -10.48 -17.15 43.67
CA ASN A 413 -9.38 -17.54 42.81
C ASN A 413 -9.24 -16.50 41.70
N CYS A 414 -8.09 -15.84 41.63
CA CYS A 414 -7.80 -14.85 40.59
C CYS A 414 -6.80 -15.44 39.60
N THR A 415 -7.14 -15.38 38.31
CA THR A 415 -6.29 -15.75 37.19
C THR A 415 -6.01 -14.53 36.34
N SER A 416 -4.77 -14.36 35.91
CA SER A 416 -4.39 -13.30 34.97
C SER A 416 -4.13 -13.91 33.59
N THR A 417 -4.71 -13.30 32.57
CA THR A 417 -4.51 -13.67 31.16
C THR A 417 -3.86 -12.49 30.45
N THR A 418 -2.77 -12.75 29.74
CA THR A 418 -2.04 -11.73 28.96
C THR A 418 -1.99 -12.19 27.51
N GLU A 419 -2.56 -11.40 26.62
CA GLU A 419 -2.62 -11.70 25.20
C GLU A 419 -1.99 -10.57 24.39
N LYS A 420 -1.42 -10.94 23.24
CA LYS A 420 -0.70 -10.04 22.33
C LYS A 420 -1.21 -10.30 20.94
N PHE A 421 -1.50 -9.22 20.23
CA PHE A 421 -2.07 -9.29 18.91
C PHE A 421 -1.35 -8.35 17.95
N THR A 422 -1.23 -8.81 16.72
CA THR A 422 -0.92 -7.97 15.56
C THR A 422 -2.14 -7.93 14.65
N TYR A 423 -2.28 -6.83 13.92
CA TYR A 423 -3.42 -6.54 13.06
C TYR A 423 -2.94 -6.41 11.63
N ALA A 424 -3.78 -6.71 10.64
CA ALA A 424 -3.43 -6.53 9.24
C ALA A 424 -4.62 -6.21 8.34
N ILE A 425 -4.33 -5.49 7.25
CA ILE A 425 -5.18 -5.32 6.08
C ILE A 425 -4.41 -5.78 4.82
N PRO A 426 -5.08 -6.37 3.82
CA PRO A 426 -4.47 -6.64 2.52
C PRO A 426 -4.16 -5.32 1.79
N LEU A 427 -3.09 -5.29 1.01
CA LEU A 427 -2.76 -4.14 0.14
C LEU A 427 -2.98 -4.46 -1.32
N GLU A 428 -2.33 -5.51 -1.82
CA GLU A 428 -2.36 -5.85 -3.23
C GLU A 428 -1.96 -7.30 -3.48
N ILE A 429 -2.39 -7.84 -4.63
CA ILE A 429 -1.87 -9.10 -5.16
C ILE A 429 -0.99 -8.79 -6.37
N ILE A 430 0.27 -9.21 -6.30
CA ILE A 430 1.27 -9.03 -7.35
C ILE A 430 1.50 -10.37 -8.03
N TYR A 431 1.39 -10.42 -9.37
CA TYR A 431 1.79 -11.57 -10.15
C TYR A 431 3.24 -11.43 -10.59
N LEU A 432 4.15 -12.08 -9.86
CA LEU A 432 5.53 -12.23 -10.32
C LEU A 432 5.53 -13.05 -11.60
N ASN A 433 6.36 -12.68 -12.57
CA ASN A 433 6.42 -13.32 -13.87
C ASN A 433 7.87 -13.64 -14.30
N PRO A 434 8.07 -14.38 -15.40
CA PRO A 434 9.40 -14.81 -15.84
C PRO A 434 10.37 -13.71 -16.24
N LEU A 435 9.91 -12.49 -16.56
CA LEU A 435 10.79 -11.39 -16.98
C LEU A 435 11.74 -10.98 -15.86
N HIS A 436 11.36 -11.18 -14.60
CA HIS A 436 12.20 -10.86 -13.44
C HIS A 436 13.46 -11.75 -13.36
N SER A 437 13.47 -12.91 -14.01
CA SER A 437 14.61 -13.84 -14.04
C SER A 437 15.20 -14.06 -15.44
N TRP A 438 14.58 -13.49 -16.48
CA TRP A 438 14.99 -13.73 -17.86
C TRP A 438 16.09 -12.77 -18.29
N ASN A 439 17.31 -13.30 -18.40
CA ASN A 439 18.52 -12.58 -18.80
C ASN A 439 19.15 -13.25 -20.04
N PRO A 440 18.58 -13.05 -21.23
CA PRO A 440 19.05 -13.72 -22.45
C PRO A 440 20.44 -13.28 -22.89
N TYR A 441 20.85 -12.06 -22.53
CA TYR A 441 22.15 -11.47 -22.87
C TYR A 441 23.24 -11.74 -21.82
N LYS A 442 22.93 -12.46 -20.74
CA LYS A 442 23.86 -12.79 -19.64
C LYS A 442 24.53 -11.54 -19.04
N LEU A 443 23.74 -10.48 -18.87
CA LEU A 443 24.16 -9.24 -18.24
C LEU A 443 24.62 -9.53 -16.81
N GLU A 444 25.79 -9.00 -16.44
CA GLU A 444 26.41 -9.25 -15.15
C GLU A 444 25.84 -8.32 -14.07
N MET A 445 25.47 -8.87 -12.92
CA MET A 445 25.08 -8.09 -11.75
C MET A 445 26.33 -7.55 -11.05
N LYS A 446 26.45 -6.23 -10.95
CA LYS A 446 27.59 -5.51 -10.36
C LYS A 446 27.12 -4.56 -9.26
N ASN A 447 28.09 -3.99 -8.54
CA ASN A 447 27.84 -2.90 -7.62
C ASN A 447 27.40 -1.65 -8.40
N GLU A 448 26.51 -0.85 -7.82
CA GLU A 448 25.93 0.34 -8.48
C GLU A 448 26.98 1.30 -9.02
N THR A 449 28.02 1.60 -8.23
CA THR A 449 29.10 2.50 -8.64
C THR A 449 29.89 2.01 -9.84
N MET A 450 29.91 0.69 -10.10
CA MET A 450 30.57 0.10 -11.27
C MET A 450 29.71 0.17 -12.53
N VAL A 451 28.38 0.19 -12.37
CA VAL A 451 27.42 0.24 -13.47
C VAL A 451 27.42 1.63 -14.12
N THR A 452 27.51 2.68 -13.30
CA THR A 452 27.48 4.09 -13.70
C THR A 452 28.85 4.75 -13.82
N GLU A 453 29.93 3.99 -13.62
CA GLU A 453 31.31 4.49 -13.63
C GLU A 453 31.64 5.28 -14.92
N ASN A 454 32.43 6.35 -14.79
CA ASN A 454 32.81 7.25 -15.88
C ASN A 454 31.64 8.02 -16.52
N GLY A 455 30.56 8.25 -15.76
CA GLY A 455 29.41 9.05 -16.22
C GLY A 455 28.50 8.29 -17.18
N ARG A 456 28.43 6.96 -17.05
CA ARG A 456 27.49 6.14 -17.82
C ARG A 456 26.06 6.41 -17.36
N THR A 457 25.22 6.80 -18.30
CA THR A 457 23.81 7.16 -18.08
C THR A 457 22.84 6.11 -18.60
N GLY A 458 23.31 5.06 -19.29
CA GLY A 458 22.43 4.04 -19.88
C GLY A 458 21.96 4.36 -21.29
N ASP A 459 22.67 5.22 -22.03
CA ASP A 459 22.32 5.55 -23.43
C ASP A 459 22.17 4.28 -24.29
N ALA A 460 21.01 4.14 -24.95
CA ALA A 460 20.64 2.95 -25.73
C ALA A 460 21.45 2.74 -27.02
N HIS A 461 22.17 3.75 -27.49
CA HIS A 461 22.86 3.73 -28.78
C HIS A 461 24.37 4.02 -28.67
N ASN A 462 24.83 4.52 -27.53
CA ASN A 462 26.23 4.84 -27.30
C ASN A 462 26.88 3.90 -26.28
N ALA A 463 27.72 2.98 -26.73
CA ALA A 463 28.42 2.02 -25.87
C ALA A 463 29.31 2.67 -24.78
N HIS A 464 29.77 3.91 -24.97
CA HIS A 464 30.54 4.63 -23.96
C HIS A 464 29.66 5.17 -22.81
N LEU A 465 28.39 5.45 -23.08
CA LEU A 465 27.43 5.96 -22.12
C LEU A 465 26.43 4.88 -21.63
N ALA A 466 26.35 3.73 -22.30
CA ALA A 466 25.60 2.56 -21.87
C ALA A 466 26.03 2.10 -20.46
N TYR A 467 25.15 1.48 -19.70
CA TYR A 467 25.47 0.92 -18.39
C TYR A 467 26.44 -0.26 -18.51
N ASN A 468 27.35 -0.40 -17.55
CA ASN A 468 28.33 -1.49 -17.52
C ASN A 468 27.81 -2.69 -16.72
N GLY A 469 26.89 -3.47 -17.29
CA GLY A 469 26.13 -4.50 -16.57
C GLY A 469 24.90 -3.92 -15.86
N ILE A 470 24.36 -4.67 -14.91
CA ILE A 470 23.14 -4.33 -14.16
C ILE A 470 23.40 -4.27 -12.66
N SER A 471 22.52 -3.61 -11.90
CA SER A 471 22.54 -3.58 -10.43
C SER A 471 21.11 -3.73 -9.89
N PRO A 472 20.91 -3.84 -8.56
CA PRO A 472 19.58 -3.76 -7.97
C PRO A 472 18.81 -2.48 -8.29
N SER A 473 19.49 -1.35 -8.51
CA SER A 473 18.90 -0.03 -8.80
C SER A 473 18.91 0.34 -10.29
N GLN A 474 19.67 -0.42 -11.10
CA GLN A 474 19.67 -0.38 -12.56
C GLN A 474 19.35 -1.78 -13.09
N PHE A 475 18.13 -2.24 -12.84
CA PHE A 475 17.65 -3.57 -13.15
C PHE A 475 16.97 -3.64 -14.52
N TYR A 476 17.81 -3.61 -15.57
CA TYR A 476 17.39 -3.65 -16.97
C TYR A 476 17.93 -4.91 -17.66
N GLN A 477 17.06 -5.91 -17.91
CA GLN A 477 17.48 -7.17 -18.54
C GLN A 477 16.49 -7.69 -19.60
N THR A 478 15.29 -7.13 -19.68
CA THR A 478 14.28 -7.56 -20.67
C THR A 478 14.63 -6.98 -22.03
N PRO A 479 14.80 -7.78 -23.11
CA PRO A 479 15.05 -7.24 -24.45
C PRO A 479 14.00 -6.20 -24.87
N SER A 480 14.41 -5.06 -25.44
CA SER A 480 13.43 -4.02 -25.85
C SER A 480 12.51 -4.50 -26.97
N GLU A 481 12.95 -5.45 -27.79
CA GLU A 481 12.15 -6.09 -28.84
C GLU A 481 10.96 -6.88 -28.28
N PHE A 482 11.02 -7.31 -27.01
CA PHE A 482 9.90 -7.98 -26.35
C PHE A 482 8.66 -7.06 -26.31
N PHE A 483 8.88 -5.76 -26.08
CA PHE A 483 7.85 -4.72 -26.04
C PHE A 483 7.70 -3.95 -27.36
N GLY A 484 8.44 -4.34 -28.40
CA GLY A 484 8.34 -3.72 -29.73
C GLY A 484 9.26 -2.53 -29.96
N ASN A 485 10.31 -2.35 -29.16
CA ASN A 485 11.27 -1.24 -29.22
C ASN A 485 10.62 0.13 -28.99
N THR A 486 10.10 0.35 -27.78
CA THR A 486 9.54 1.65 -27.38
C THR A 486 10.66 2.68 -27.22
N ALA A 487 10.72 3.64 -28.15
CA ALA A 487 11.70 4.73 -28.08
C ALA A 487 11.55 5.51 -26.76
N GLY A 488 12.67 5.91 -26.16
CA GLY A 488 12.69 6.64 -24.88
C GLY A 488 12.56 5.79 -23.60
N GLN A 489 12.14 4.52 -23.71
CA GLN A 489 12.06 3.60 -22.56
C GLN A 489 13.17 2.55 -22.53
N GLU A 490 13.94 2.43 -23.62
CA GLU A 490 15.08 1.52 -23.72
C GLU A 490 16.36 2.14 -23.18
N VAL A 491 17.18 1.30 -22.53
CA VAL A 491 18.52 1.65 -22.08
C VAL A 491 19.54 0.70 -22.69
N GLY A 492 20.75 1.19 -22.88
CA GLY A 492 21.89 0.41 -23.36
C GLY A 492 22.61 -0.21 -22.18
N VAL A 493 22.81 -1.53 -22.22
CA VAL A 493 23.60 -2.25 -21.22
C VAL A 493 24.67 -3.08 -21.91
N LEU A 494 25.90 -2.98 -21.42
CA LEU A 494 27.03 -3.76 -21.88
C LEU A 494 27.00 -5.16 -21.25
N ASP A 495 27.14 -6.17 -22.10
CA ASP A 495 27.43 -7.53 -21.66
C ASP A 495 28.93 -7.71 -21.29
N PRO A 496 29.34 -8.87 -20.76
CA PRO A 496 30.74 -9.12 -20.40
C PRO A 496 31.73 -9.05 -21.59
N SER A 497 31.25 -9.10 -22.84
CA SER A 497 32.09 -8.93 -24.03
C SER A 497 32.26 -7.46 -24.44
N GLY A 498 31.54 -6.54 -23.79
CA GLY A 498 31.50 -5.13 -24.15
C GLY A 498 30.52 -4.80 -25.27
N SER A 499 29.65 -5.75 -25.66
CA SER A 499 28.61 -5.50 -26.66
C SER A 499 27.43 -4.81 -26.01
N ILE A 500 26.91 -3.77 -26.67
CA ILE A 500 25.72 -3.06 -26.22
C ILE A 500 24.45 -3.85 -26.60
N HIS A 501 23.56 -4.01 -25.63
CA HIS A 501 22.22 -4.56 -25.82
C HIS A 501 21.18 -3.54 -25.38
N ARG A 502 20.12 -3.40 -26.16
CA ARG A 502 18.98 -2.56 -25.80
C ARG A 502 17.99 -3.38 -25.00
N VAL A 503 17.72 -2.90 -23.79
CA VAL A 503 16.88 -3.56 -22.81
C VAL A 503 15.94 -2.56 -22.18
N MET A 504 14.83 -3.06 -21.65
CA MET A 504 13.92 -2.31 -20.80
C MET A 504 14.01 -2.83 -19.37
N ALA A 505 13.46 -2.03 -18.48
CA ALA A 505 13.33 -2.31 -17.07
C ALA A 505 12.60 -3.65 -16.81
N SER A 506 13.06 -4.38 -15.80
CA SER A 506 12.61 -5.76 -15.49
C SER A 506 12.06 -5.93 -14.08
N GLY A 507 11.99 -4.84 -13.32
CA GLY A 507 11.40 -4.74 -12.00
C GLY A 507 9.88 -4.90 -12.03
N ILE A 508 9.28 -4.68 -10.87
CA ILE A 508 7.83 -4.79 -10.70
C ILE A 508 7.17 -3.47 -11.11
N GLN A 509 6.12 -3.59 -11.92
CA GLN A 509 5.31 -2.46 -12.36
C GLN A 509 3.83 -2.83 -12.28
N THR A 510 2.97 -1.82 -12.17
CA THR A 510 1.53 -2.02 -12.06
C THR A 510 0.97 -2.63 -13.34
N ILE A 511 1.37 -2.05 -14.47
CA ILE A 511 1.00 -2.46 -15.82
C ILE A 511 2.26 -2.60 -16.66
N LEU A 512 2.42 -3.74 -17.34
CA LEU A 512 3.53 -3.93 -18.28
C LEU A 512 3.30 -3.07 -19.54
N PRO A 513 4.38 -2.53 -20.16
CA PRO A 513 4.31 -1.93 -21.48
C PRO A 513 3.65 -2.87 -22.49
N ASN A 514 3.05 -2.29 -23.51
CA ASN A 514 2.34 -3.05 -24.53
C ASN A 514 3.25 -4.14 -25.14
N ILE A 515 2.80 -5.40 -25.12
CA ILE A 515 3.55 -6.52 -25.70
C ILE A 515 2.98 -6.81 -27.09
N PRO A 516 3.71 -6.60 -28.20
CA PRO A 516 3.18 -6.82 -29.54
C PRO A 516 2.62 -8.24 -29.75
N GLY A 517 1.36 -8.33 -30.19
CA GLY A 517 0.63 -9.59 -30.37
C GLY A 517 -0.03 -10.15 -29.11
N VAL A 518 0.19 -9.54 -27.95
CA VAL A 518 -0.42 -9.92 -26.67
C VAL A 518 -1.25 -8.76 -26.10
N GLY A 519 -0.78 -7.53 -26.24
CA GLY A 519 -1.33 -6.31 -25.67
C GLY A 519 -0.81 -6.01 -24.25
N VAL A 520 -1.49 -5.13 -23.53
CA VAL A 520 -1.21 -4.73 -22.14
C VAL A 520 -1.53 -5.85 -21.12
N VAL A 521 -0.68 -6.03 -20.10
CA VAL A 521 -0.86 -7.02 -19.01
C VAL A 521 -0.66 -6.33 -17.66
N ARG A 522 -1.69 -6.38 -16.80
CA ARG A 522 -1.60 -5.91 -15.41
C ARG A 522 -0.87 -6.92 -14.54
N GLN A 523 0.10 -6.44 -13.77
CA GLN A 523 0.88 -7.25 -12.84
C GLN A 523 0.44 -7.03 -11.38
N ARG A 524 0.06 -5.80 -10.99
CA ARG A 524 -0.36 -5.47 -9.62
C ARG A 524 -1.86 -5.20 -9.55
N TRP A 525 -2.50 -5.79 -8.55
CA TRP A 525 -3.93 -5.71 -8.30
C TRP A 525 -4.15 -5.12 -6.90
N PRO A 526 -4.27 -3.79 -6.78
CA PRO A 526 -4.57 -3.14 -5.51
C PRO A 526 -5.94 -3.59 -4.98
N ILE A 527 -5.97 -4.13 -3.77
CA ILE A 527 -7.17 -4.67 -3.12
C ILE A 527 -7.35 -4.12 -1.69
N TYR A 528 -6.63 -3.05 -1.33
CA TYR A 528 -6.76 -2.46 -0.01
C TYR A 528 -8.17 -1.88 0.21
N PRO A 529 -8.70 -2.05 1.42
CA PRO A 529 -9.96 -1.44 1.82
C PRO A 529 -9.80 0.05 2.13
N LEU A 530 -10.90 0.80 2.04
CA LEU A 530 -10.95 2.17 2.53
C LEU A 530 -11.63 2.26 3.90
N HIS A 531 -11.14 3.17 4.74
CA HIS A 531 -11.68 3.37 6.10
C HIS A 531 -13.17 3.76 6.11
N ARG A 532 -13.71 4.28 5.01
CA ARG A 532 -15.10 4.78 4.91
C ARG A 532 -16.14 3.73 4.51
N GLU A 533 -15.71 2.56 4.02
CA GLU A 533 -16.63 1.49 3.56
C GLU A 533 -17.50 0.93 4.71
N GLY A 534 -17.08 1.14 5.97
CA GLY A 534 -17.79 0.72 7.17
C GLY A 534 -18.89 1.67 7.66
N ASP A 535 -18.83 2.94 7.28
CA ASP A 535 -19.73 3.97 7.82
C ASP A 535 -21.09 4.00 7.10
N SER A 536 -22.15 4.47 7.76
CA SER A 536 -23.50 4.44 7.17
C SER A 536 -23.66 5.36 5.96
N VAL A 537 -22.93 6.48 5.92
CA VAL A 537 -22.99 7.47 4.84
C VAL A 537 -22.27 6.92 3.60
N GLY A 538 -21.09 6.32 3.77
CA GLY A 538 -20.33 5.65 2.74
C GLY A 538 -21.13 4.51 2.12
N LYS A 539 -21.74 3.65 2.95
CA LYS A 539 -22.62 2.56 2.48
C LYS A 539 -23.79 3.04 1.64
N GLU A 540 -24.46 4.12 2.05
CA GLU A 540 -25.56 4.71 1.27
C GLU A 540 -25.07 5.39 -0.02
N ALA A 541 -23.91 6.06 0.02
CA ALA A 541 -23.31 6.68 -1.15
C ALA A 541 -22.89 5.65 -2.21
N ASP A 542 -22.26 4.54 -1.79
CA ASP A 542 -21.87 3.44 -2.66
C ASP A 542 -23.09 2.73 -3.26
N ALA A 543 -24.14 2.52 -2.46
CA ALA A 543 -25.41 1.96 -2.94
C ALA A 543 -26.06 2.89 -3.99
N LEU A 544 -26.05 4.21 -3.77
CA LEU A 544 -26.56 5.18 -4.73
C LEU A 544 -25.72 5.18 -6.03
N LEU A 545 -24.39 5.12 -5.92
CA LEU A 545 -23.49 5.02 -7.06
C LEU A 545 -23.79 3.78 -7.90
N GLU A 546 -23.92 2.61 -7.26
CA GLU A 546 -24.27 1.36 -7.92
C GLU A 546 -25.62 1.48 -8.65
N MET A 547 -26.65 2.05 -7.99
CA MET A 547 -27.94 2.31 -8.61
C MET A 547 -27.82 3.22 -9.84
N MET A 548 -27.05 4.31 -9.74
CA MET A 548 -26.83 5.26 -10.84
C MET A 548 -26.06 4.66 -12.02
N ASN A 549 -25.12 3.76 -11.77
CA ASN A 549 -24.39 3.06 -12.83
C ASN A 549 -25.22 1.97 -13.49
N HIS A 550 -26.18 1.39 -12.76
CA HIS A 550 -26.98 0.24 -13.17
C HIS A 550 -28.49 0.55 -13.22
N MET A 551 -28.86 1.78 -13.59
CA MET A 551 -30.23 2.30 -13.54
C MET A 551 -31.27 1.39 -14.19
N SER A 552 -30.93 0.80 -15.34
CA SER A 552 -31.86 -0.09 -16.06
C SER A 552 -32.13 -1.39 -15.29
N SER A 553 -31.08 -2.07 -14.83
CA SER A 553 -31.19 -3.32 -14.07
C SER A 553 -31.71 -3.11 -12.64
N MET A 554 -31.48 -1.93 -12.07
CA MET A 554 -31.91 -1.55 -10.72
C MET A 554 -33.20 -0.71 -10.71
N SER A 555 -33.92 -0.66 -11.84
CA SER A 555 -35.14 0.15 -12.00
C SER A 555 -36.21 -0.11 -10.92
N THR A 556 -36.24 -1.32 -10.34
CA THR A 556 -37.16 -1.71 -9.26
C THR A 556 -36.85 -1.04 -7.91
N LEU A 557 -35.64 -0.53 -7.71
CA LEU A 557 -35.24 0.20 -6.49
C LEU A 557 -35.62 1.68 -6.54
N TYR A 558 -35.97 2.22 -7.72
CA TYR A 558 -36.41 3.59 -7.86
C TYR A 558 -37.91 3.74 -7.53
N GLN A 559 -38.24 4.75 -6.72
CA GLN A 559 -39.64 5.06 -6.39
C GLN A 559 -40.43 5.65 -7.58
N ALA A 560 -39.74 6.17 -8.61
CA ALA A 560 -40.34 6.70 -9.83
C ALA A 560 -39.44 6.41 -11.05
N PRO A 561 -39.99 6.36 -12.28
CA PRO A 561 -39.21 6.05 -13.49
C PRO A 561 -38.09 7.09 -13.72
N THR A 562 -36.90 6.62 -14.10
CA THR A 562 -35.76 7.47 -14.42
C THR A 562 -35.71 7.84 -15.91
N VAL A 563 -35.12 9.02 -16.16
CA VAL A 563 -35.17 9.89 -17.35
C VAL A 563 -35.01 9.20 -18.71
N GLN A 564 -35.91 9.53 -19.66
CA GLN A 564 -35.70 9.35 -21.11
C GLN A 564 -35.06 10.61 -21.70
N GLY A 565 -33.84 10.51 -22.24
CA GLY A 565 -33.20 11.64 -22.91
C GLY A 565 -31.99 11.22 -23.76
N LYS A 566 -31.78 11.92 -24.88
CA LYS A 566 -30.51 11.88 -25.62
C LYS A 566 -29.48 12.69 -24.83
N HIS A 567 -28.37 12.07 -24.46
CA HIS A 567 -27.27 12.75 -23.80
C HIS A 567 -26.30 13.31 -24.85
N ASP A 568 -25.96 14.60 -24.72
CA ASP A 568 -24.76 15.15 -25.33
C ASP A 568 -23.56 14.52 -24.61
N THR A 569 -22.73 13.76 -25.34
CA THR A 569 -21.51 13.18 -24.79
C THR A 569 -20.50 14.29 -24.55
N VAL A 570 -20.23 14.59 -23.28
CA VAL A 570 -19.08 15.43 -22.88
C VAL A 570 -17.81 14.73 -23.35
N LYS A 571 -16.96 15.42 -24.12
CA LYS A 571 -15.69 14.87 -24.56
C LYS A 571 -14.76 14.70 -23.35
N PRO A 572 -14.04 13.56 -23.21
CA PRO A 572 -13.08 13.37 -22.14
C PRO A 572 -11.91 14.37 -22.27
N ASP A 573 -11.23 14.63 -21.16
CA ASP A 573 -9.99 15.40 -21.19
C ASP A 573 -8.87 14.56 -21.84
N LEU A 574 -7.95 15.24 -22.51
CA LEU A 574 -6.84 14.63 -23.22
C LEU A 574 -5.67 14.46 -22.25
N GLN A 575 -5.17 13.24 -22.14
CA GLN A 575 -4.01 12.90 -21.32
C GLN A 575 -2.76 12.93 -22.19
N PHE A 576 -1.71 13.57 -21.70
CA PHE A 576 -0.40 13.62 -22.34
C PHE A 576 0.66 13.18 -21.34
N ARG A 577 1.69 12.51 -21.85
CA ARG A 577 2.87 12.13 -21.07
C ARG A 577 4.08 12.86 -21.62
N LEU A 578 4.88 13.46 -20.72
CA LEU A 578 6.20 13.99 -21.07
C LEU A 578 7.13 12.84 -21.39
N ASN A 579 7.99 13.03 -22.39
CA ASN A 579 9.00 12.02 -22.71
C ASN A 579 9.89 11.78 -21.47
N PRO A 580 10.17 10.51 -21.10
CA PRO A 580 10.99 10.21 -19.94
C PRO A 580 12.33 10.92 -19.95
N SER A 581 12.71 11.48 -18.81
CA SER A 581 14.01 12.10 -18.59
C SER A 581 14.86 11.20 -17.70
N GLN A 582 16.18 11.27 -17.88
CA GLN A 582 17.17 10.60 -17.02
C GLN A 582 18.10 11.61 -16.32
N THR A 583 17.71 12.89 -16.30
CA THR A 583 18.52 13.96 -15.72
C THR A 583 18.48 13.90 -14.19
N ASP A 584 19.64 13.89 -13.56
CA ASP A 584 19.83 13.84 -12.09
C ASP A 584 20.30 15.21 -11.55
N PRO A 585 19.68 15.79 -10.51
CA PRO A 585 18.47 15.29 -9.81
C PRO A 585 17.19 15.52 -10.62
N PRO A 586 16.18 14.61 -10.53
CA PRO A 586 16.11 13.44 -9.65
C PRO A 586 16.60 12.10 -10.21
N GLY A 587 16.84 11.98 -11.52
CA GLY A 587 17.17 10.71 -12.18
C GLY A 587 16.08 10.25 -13.15
N PRO A 588 15.94 8.95 -13.46
CA PRO A 588 14.94 8.46 -14.41
C PRO A 588 13.50 8.66 -13.95
N HIS A 589 12.76 9.57 -14.59
CA HIS A 589 11.36 9.84 -14.28
C HIS A 589 10.61 10.39 -15.51
N ASP A 590 9.29 10.40 -15.44
CA ASP A 590 8.40 11.02 -16.41
C ASP A 590 7.29 11.80 -15.68
N HIS A 591 6.61 12.69 -16.40
CA HIS A 591 5.42 13.38 -15.92
C HIS A 591 4.27 13.17 -16.87
N GLU A 592 3.05 13.36 -16.39
CA GLU A 592 1.87 13.48 -17.23
C GLU A 592 1.12 14.78 -16.94
N PHE A 593 0.27 15.18 -17.88
CA PHE A 593 -0.62 16.31 -17.68
C PHE A 593 -1.91 16.09 -18.47
N PHE A 594 -2.93 16.83 -18.08
CA PHE A 594 -4.27 16.73 -18.65
C PHE A 594 -4.66 18.08 -19.22
N VAL A 595 -5.16 18.07 -20.46
CA VAL A 595 -5.70 19.25 -21.13
C VAL A 595 -7.19 19.03 -21.33
N SER A 596 -8.01 20.01 -20.95
CA SER A 596 -9.44 19.89 -21.21
C SER A 596 -9.71 19.84 -22.71
N ALA A 597 -10.72 19.09 -23.15
CA ALA A 597 -11.05 19.01 -24.58
C ALA A 597 -11.30 20.39 -25.22
N SER A 598 -11.86 21.33 -24.44
CA SER A 598 -12.06 22.72 -24.87
C SER A 598 -10.75 23.50 -24.99
N ASP A 599 -9.85 23.38 -24.01
CA ASP A 599 -8.56 24.08 -24.05
C ASP A 599 -7.71 23.55 -25.21
N TRP A 600 -7.77 22.25 -25.48
CA TRP A 600 -7.12 21.67 -26.64
C TRP A 600 -7.71 22.19 -27.95
N GLU A 601 -9.04 22.29 -28.07
CA GLU A 601 -9.67 22.91 -29.24
C GLU A 601 -9.25 24.39 -29.39
N ASP A 602 -9.10 25.12 -28.30
CA ASP A 602 -8.65 26.52 -28.32
C ASP A 602 -7.17 26.64 -28.70
N LEU A 603 -6.31 25.72 -28.25
CA LEU A 603 -4.91 25.62 -28.66
C LEU A 603 -4.81 25.34 -30.16
N ILE A 604 -5.43 24.26 -30.63
CA ILE A 604 -5.31 23.79 -32.01
C ILE A 604 -6.00 24.74 -33.01
N ASN A 605 -7.21 25.22 -32.70
CA ASN A 605 -8.02 25.95 -33.67
C ASN A 605 -7.94 27.47 -33.53
N LYS A 606 -7.62 27.98 -32.33
CA LYS A 606 -7.60 29.41 -32.05
C LYS A 606 -6.20 29.92 -31.71
N ASN A 607 -5.20 29.03 -31.67
CA ASN A 607 -3.82 29.35 -31.30
C ASN A 607 -3.72 30.07 -29.94
N VAL A 608 -4.57 29.66 -29.00
CA VAL A 608 -4.58 30.17 -27.63
C VAL A 608 -3.58 29.35 -26.81
N MET A 609 -2.68 30.03 -26.11
CA MET A 609 -1.74 29.34 -25.22
C MET A 609 -2.49 28.74 -24.02
N VAL A 610 -2.23 27.48 -23.73
CA VAL A 610 -2.88 26.73 -22.65
C VAL A 610 -1.87 26.47 -21.56
N ARG A 611 -2.26 26.68 -20.30
CA ARG A 611 -1.42 26.35 -19.15
C ARG A 611 -1.94 25.10 -18.46
N VAL A 612 -1.03 24.18 -18.19
CA VAL A 612 -1.31 22.94 -17.48
C VAL A 612 -0.28 22.74 -16.39
N GLN A 613 -0.69 22.08 -15.32
CA GLN A 613 0.23 21.58 -14.31
C GLN A 613 0.48 20.11 -14.60
N THR A 614 1.74 19.68 -14.53
CA THR A 614 2.07 18.27 -14.60
C THR A 614 1.85 17.61 -13.24
N SER A 615 1.59 16.32 -13.26
CA SER A 615 1.81 15.43 -12.13
C SER A 615 2.92 14.45 -12.52
N PRO A 616 3.65 13.87 -11.54
CA PRO A 616 4.44 12.66 -11.80
C PRO A 616 3.57 11.68 -12.59
N SER A 617 4.07 11.12 -13.69
CA SER A 617 3.22 10.22 -14.49
C SER A 617 2.89 8.97 -13.70
N GLU A 618 1.75 8.37 -14.05
CA GLU A 618 1.38 7.04 -13.56
C GLU A 618 2.59 6.10 -13.68
N GLY A 619 3.09 5.63 -12.55
CA GLY A 619 4.20 4.70 -12.48
C GLY A 619 5.62 5.31 -12.51
N SER A 620 5.76 6.64 -12.40
CA SER A 620 7.07 7.29 -12.24
C SER A 620 7.65 7.11 -10.84
N GLN A 621 8.98 7.07 -10.73
CA GLN A 621 9.70 6.66 -9.51
C GLN A 621 9.73 7.73 -8.42
N GLU A 622 9.38 8.99 -8.72
CA GLU A 622 9.48 10.08 -7.76
C GLU A 622 8.25 10.99 -7.78
N GLU A 623 7.48 10.93 -6.69
CA GLU A 623 6.38 11.87 -6.40
C GLU A 623 6.88 13.23 -5.83
N SER A 624 8.14 13.60 -6.10
CA SER A 624 8.82 14.72 -5.42
C SER A 624 8.56 16.10 -6.04
N HIS A 625 8.25 16.19 -7.34
CA HIS A 625 8.06 17.48 -8.02
C HIS A 625 7.04 17.46 -9.16
N SER A 626 6.72 18.65 -9.66
CA SER A 626 5.78 18.91 -10.77
C SER A 626 6.20 20.19 -11.51
N HIS A 627 5.71 20.38 -12.73
CA HIS A 627 5.95 21.57 -13.55
C HIS A 627 4.66 22.32 -13.89
N TYR A 628 4.82 23.60 -14.23
CA TYR A 628 3.81 24.36 -14.96
C TYR A 628 4.24 24.50 -16.43
N LEU A 629 3.47 23.89 -17.33
CA LEU A 629 3.69 24.00 -18.76
C LEU A 629 2.79 25.07 -19.37
N GLU A 630 3.35 25.82 -20.31
CA GLU A 630 2.60 26.64 -21.25
C GLU A 630 2.75 26.02 -22.64
N LEU A 631 1.64 25.52 -23.19
CA LEU A 631 1.56 24.91 -24.50
C LEU A 631 1.24 25.96 -25.55
N ALA A 632 1.89 25.90 -26.71
CA ALA A 632 1.61 26.74 -27.87
C ALA A 632 1.72 25.92 -29.16
N LEU A 633 1.18 26.43 -30.27
CA LEU A 633 1.46 25.87 -31.58
C LEU A 633 2.80 26.39 -32.10
N ASP A 634 3.66 25.50 -32.56
CA ASP A 634 4.86 25.87 -33.28
C ASP A 634 4.48 26.57 -34.61
N ARG A 635 5.21 27.64 -34.93
CA ARG A 635 4.87 28.52 -36.06
C ARG A 635 5.18 27.90 -37.43
N HIS A 636 5.96 26.83 -37.47
CA HIS A 636 6.42 26.21 -38.71
C HIS A 636 5.73 24.87 -38.98
N THR A 637 5.59 24.04 -37.95
CA THR A 637 4.98 22.71 -38.03
C THR A 637 3.48 22.74 -37.73
N HIS A 638 2.99 23.79 -37.06
CA HIS A 638 1.63 23.84 -36.50
C HIS A 638 1.32 22.71 -35.53
N GLU A 639 2.34 22.10 -34.93
CA GLU A 639 2.20 21.08 -33.90
C GLU A 639 2.24 21.71 -32.50
N PRO A 640 1.50 21.16 -31.52
CA PRO A 640 1.61 21.55 -30.12
C PRO A 640 3.01 21.31 -29.56
N VAL A 641 3.60 22.33 -28.96
CA VAL A 641 4.93 22.27 -28.34
C VAL A 641 4.92 22.91 -26.96
N ILE A 642 5.90 22.54 -26.14
CA ILE A 642 6.19 23.23 -24.88
C ILE A 642 6.76 24.61 -25.24
N ASN A 643 6.01 25.69 -24.96
CA ASN A 643 6.51 27.05 -25.09
C ASN A 643 7.37 27.41 -23.87
N LYS A 644 6.84 27.10 -22.67
CA LYS A 644 7.53 27.27 -21.39
C LYS A 644 7.27 26.10 -20.47
N CYS A 645 8.26 25.80 -19.65
CA CYS A 645 8.15 24.91 -18.51
C CYS A 645 8.74 25.63 -17.30
N ASP A 646 7.90 25.96 -16.33
CA ASP A 646 8.24 26.84 -15.21
C ASP A 646 8.82 28.19 -15.72
N GLU A 647 10.09 28.46 -15.42
CA GLU A 647 10.82 29.65 -15.88
C GLU A 647 11.68 29.39 -17.12
N GLN A 648 11.75 28.14 -17.59
CA GLN A 648 12.58 27.74 -18.73
C GLN A 648 11.79 27.79 -20.05
N ASN A 649 12.49 28.13 -21.13
CA ASN A 649 11.90 28.22 -22.47
C ASN A 649 12.11 26.89 -23.20
N HIS A 650 11.03 26.32 -23.74
CA HIS A 650 11.02 25.12 -24.59
C HIS A 650 11.48 23.80 -23.96
N HIS A 651 11.86 23.78 -22.69
CA HIS A 651 12.22 22.57 -21.96
C HIS A 651 12.06 22.79 -20.46
N CYS A 652 11.89 21.71 -19.71
CA CYS A 652 11.90 21.69 -18.26
C CYS A 652 13.34 21.58 -17.74
N TRP A 653 13.56 22.05 -16.50
CA TRP A 653 14.88 22.09 -15.87
C TRP A 653 15.47 20.69 -15.63
N ASP A 654 14.59 19.70 -15.52
CA ASP A 654 14.87 18.29 -15.31
C ASP A 654 14.91 17.49 -16.63
N GLY A 655 14.93 18.15 -17.78
CA GLY A 655 15.26 17.53 -19.07
C GLY A 655 14.08 17.15 -19.97
N HIS A 656 12.83 17.35 -19.56
CA HIS A 656 11.67 17.15 -20.43
C HIS A 656 11.59 18.20 -21.54
N ARG A 657 11.40 17.78 -22.79
CA ARG A 657 11.39 18.68 -23.97
C ARG A 657 10.15 18.54 -24.84
N GLU A 658 9.54 17.37 -24.80
CA GLU A 658 8.49 16.94 -25.71
C GLU A 658 7.48 16.10 -24.92
N PHE A 659 6.29 15.96 -25.48
CA PHE A 659 5.21 15.17 -24.90
C PHE A 659 4.46 14.42 -26.00
N GLU A 660 3.83 13.32 -25.63
CA GLU A 660 2.98 12.52 -26.50
C GLU A 660 1.58 12.34 -25.90
N GLU A 661 0.57 12.27 -26.76
CA GLU A 661 -0.79 11.94 -26.32
C GLU A 661 -0.83 10.49 -25.86
N VAL A 662 -1.34 10.25 -24.66
CA VAL A 662 -1.54 8.90 -24.12
C VAL A 662 -2.76 8.31 -24.82
N THR A 663 -2.50 7.72 -25.98
CA THR A 663 -3.54 7.01 -26.75
C THR A 663 -3.65 5.60 -26.21
N TYR A 664 -4.72 5.31 -25.48
CA TYR A 664 -5.07 3.94 -25.16
C TYR A 664 -5.53 3.27 -26.45
N PRO A 665 -4.81 2.26 -26.99
CA PRO A 665 -5.27 1.57 -28.17
C PRO A 665 -6.68 1.01 -27.88
N LEU A 666 -7.65 1.51 -28.62
CA LEU A 666 -8.90 0.80 -28.85
C LEU A 666 -8.52 -0.42 -29.67
N PHE A 667 -8.47 -1.56 -28.98
CA PHE A 667 -8.17 -2.92 -29.44
C PHE A 667 -8.00 -3.14 -30.95
#